data_AF-A0A353EXP1-F1
#
_entry.id   AF-A0A353EXP1-F1
#
_cell.length_a   1.000
_cell.length_b   1.000
_cell.length_c   1.000
_cell.angle_alpha   90.00
_cell.angle_beta   90.00
_cell.angle_gamma   90.00
#
_symmetry.space_group_name_H-M   'P 1'
#
loop_
_entity.id
_entity.type
_entity.pdbx_description
1 polymer ?
#
loop_
_entity_poly.entity_id
_entity_poly.type
_entity_poly.pdbx_seq_one_letter_code
_entity_poly.pdbx_strand_id
1 'polypeptide(L)'
;MAKRILSIVLCVILLAGTLVGCKSKTVAKDAGGYITMYLTDEIYDFDPANAYYNSNLSDVLSLMYATLFRLTDSGKVENYLVKSYKIFENEETDEYYMELKLKDTYWSVQDTLTAEDVVFAWKRLVNSKNNYEAATLLYDIKNARAVKEGDASIDNLGVEAVEQSVVRVTFEGPTDYDRFIRNLTSVATAPLLSRYVSANPYDWAKKPSSIATSGPFKLGKINYQNVKDENGKDITATDDNALNKDGTLSTTNNNKKWDTKSLQYFVLERNSYFDRDLQRDAVNATVTPYRLLVDCTKTDEELMTEYENGRLFYIGNIPFSLSENETVKKNAEVTDLLSTFVCYLNENALIGGEYLFANPAVRQALSLALDREAIAKSVVYARAADGLLPYGTFEKGNSGEFRKSKDVTLKLTTTAQLNEAQQLLSEAGITPSDYSFSIKVAAYSKVHTTIVEAVAEAWNELGFKVTVDPIQPIQNNDLLKEDEEKTGPTSDICDDIWVEAIQRGNYEVIALDACSFTADAYSMLSTYAYAFSGNIYADNTSNVYEYETHVTGYNSVAYNILMEAIYYLPYYAKIDSRAEDSYLVTHLQTQPYVAMASTAEHRLNAAATSAEKAISDNLKKLETLNPDETKDIQTLIDTYGAIISAISSQLNGTASALLPLSNSLTAAKGAEEATTAAKTALKKAVDAVTEAEAEATAAGKIKIAASANATDRDAYYAACKKAIEAYQTAIASEKTAAEAAKAVADSADQMTLKAAIEKVYTDNDIDYTVKISKQEKLRAKLLHKAEEMLLTDMPMIPIVYNQKATLTSKSLSKVRSSYYCTADFQKTKLKNADSYVDEKGESIFKVFPDIYWDKMVG
;
A
#
# COMPACT_ATOMS: atom_id res chain seq x y z
N MET A 1 -23.23 0.63 83.47
CA MET A 1 -21.97 -0.05 83.07
C MET A 1 -22.16 -1.02 81.91
N ALA A 2 -23.19 -1.86 81.90
CA ALA A 2 -23.43 -2.85 80.83
C ALA A 2 -23.53 -2.29 79.39
N LYS A 3 -24.16 -1.12 79.19
CA LYS A 3 -24.28 -0.50 77.85
C LYS A 3 -22.95 0.05 77.29
N ARG A 4 -22.01 0.46 78.14
CA ARG A 4 -20.67 0.92 77.70
C ARG A 4 -19.73 -0.25 77.38
N ILE A 5 -19.88 -1.36 78.09
CA ILE A 5 -19.13 -2.60 77.83
C ILE A 5 -19.62 -3.24 76.52
N LEU A 6 -20.93 -3.23 76.25
CA LEU A 6 -21.49 -3.76 75.01
C LEU A 6 -21.03 -2.96 73.77
N SER A 7 -20.93 -1.63 73.86
CA SER A 7 -20.40 -0.80 72.76
C SER A 7 -18.90 -1.01 72.52
N ILE A 8 -18.10 -1.26 73.56
CA ILE A 8 -16.66 -1.55 73.40
C ILE A 8 -16.48 -2.95 72.79
N VAL A 9 -17.26 -3.95 73.20
CA VAL A 9 -17.22 -5.29 72.59
C VAL A 9 -17.70 -5.27 71.14
N LEU A 10 -18.71 -4.47 70.79
CA LEU A 10 -19.16 -4.32 69.40
C LEU A 10 -18.11 -3.61 68.53
N CYS A 11 -17.42 -2.59 69.05
CA CYS A 11 -16.31 -1.93 68.35
C CYS A 11 -15.10 -2.86 68.17
N VAL A 12 -14.79 -3.71 69.15
CA VAL A 12 -13.69 -4.68 69.05
C VAL A 12 -14.02 -5.83 68.08
N ILE A 13 -15.28 -6.24 67.97
CA ILE A 13 -15.73 -7.23 66.96
C ILE A 13 -15.74 -6.63 65.54
N LEU A 14 -16.11 -5.34 65.39
CA LEU A 14 -16.00 -4.60 64.12
C LEU A 14 -14.54 -4.36 63.70
N LEU A 15 -13.62 -4.17 64.65
CA LEU A 15 -12.17 -4.04 64.39
C LEU A 15 -11.45 -5.39 64.22
N ALA A 16 -11.98 -6.49 64.77
CA ALA A 16 -11.44 -7.83 64.55
C ALA A 16 -11.88 -8.44 63.21
N GLY A 17 -12.99 -7.98 62.63
CA GLY A 17 -13.43 -8.33 61.28
C GLY A 17 -12.58 -7.74 60.15
N THR A 18 -11.71 -6.76 60.43
CA THR A 18 -10.84 -6.11 59.44
C THR A 18 -9.40 -6.67 59.41
N LEU A 19 -9.13 -7.80 60.07
CA LEU A 19 -7.81 -8.46 60.06
C LEU A 19 -7.84 -9.90 59.50
N VAL A 20 -8.84 -10.25 58.69
CA VAL A 20 -8.70 -11.32 57.71
C VAL A 20 -7.87 -10.75 56.56
N GLY A 21 -6.66 -11.27 56.40
CA GLY A 21 -5.58 -10.67 55.64
C GLY A 21 -6.03 -10.01 54.33
N CYS A 22 -5.65 -8.73 54.21
CA CYS A 22 -5.14 -8.22 52.95
C CYS A 22 -4.04 -9.18 52.48
N LYS A 23 -4.43 -10.25 51.77
CA LYS A 23 -3.75 -10.48 50.51
C LYS A 23 -3.91 -9.16 49.79
N SER A 24 -2.84 -8.37 49.73
CA SER A 24 -2.67 -7.55 48.54
C SER A 24 -3.15 -8.42 47.39
N LYS A 25 -4.00 -7.90 46.49
CA LYS A 25 -3.93 -8.42 45.14
C LYS A 25 -2.49 -8.15 44.73
N THR A 26 -1.60 -9.08 45.07
CA THR A 26 -0.35 -9.26 44.38
C THR A 26 -0.86 -9.40 42.98
N VAL A 27 -0.68 -8.35 42.17
CA VAL A 27 -0.76 -8.44 40.72
C VAL A 27 -0.07 -9.76 40.44
N ALA A 28 -0.83 -10.76 39.96
CA ALA A 28 -0.28 -12.09 39.75
C ALA A 28 1.00 -11.86 38.98
N LYS A 29 2.15 -12.19 39.58
CA LYS A 29 3.49 -11.92 39.03
C LYS A 29 3.41 -12.25 37.55
N ASP A 30 3.63 -11.27 36.67
CA ASP A 30 3.31 -11.38 35.23
C ASP A 30 3.77 -12.74 34.70
N ALA A 31 2.81 -13.65 34.49
CA ALA A 31 3.11 -15.03 34.15
C ALA A 31 3.33 -15.12 32.64
N GLY A 32 4.51 -15.56 32.21
CA GLY A 32 4.87 -15.69 30.79
C GLY A 32 6.35 -15.38 30.57
N GLY A 33 6.98 -16.05 29.60
CA GLY A 33 8.36 -15.78 29.23
C GLY A 33 8.51 -14.49 28.43
N TYR A 34 9.67 -13.87 28.55
CA TYR A 34 10.17 -12.88 27.61
C TYR A 34 10.90 -13.65 26.50
N ILE A 35 10.73 -13.25 25.24
CA ILE A 35 11.36 -13.91 24.10
C ILE A 35 12.12 -12.88 23.30
N THR A 36 13.44 -12.94 23.35
CA THR A 36 14.32 -12.15 22.47
C THR A 36 14.33 -12.74 21.08
N MET A 37 14.13 -11.91 20.06
CA MET A 37 14.07 -12.32 18.66
C MET A 37 14.54 -11.20 17.73
N TYR A 38 14.79 -11.57 16.47
CA TYR A 38 14.98 -10.66 15.35
C TYR A 38 13.82 -10.91 14.37
N LEU A 39 13.07 -9.88 13.98
CA LEU A 39 11.89 -10.03 13.10
C LEU A 39 12.04 -9.27 11.79
N THR A 40 12.46 -8.02 11.87
CA THR A 40 12.55 -7.08 10.73
C THR A 40 13.66 -6.08 11.02
N ASP A 41 14.15 -5.44 9.97
CA ASP A 41 15.14 -4.37 9.96
C ASP A 41 14.49 -2.97 9.91
N GLU A 42 13.27 -2.84 9.39
CA GLU A 42 12.57 -1.56 9.30
C GLU A 42 11.05 -1.68 9.53
N ILE A 43 10.45 -0.63 10.11
CA ILE A 43 8.99 -0.47 10.30
C ILE A 43 8.63 1.00 10.13
N TYR A 44 7.89 1.33 9.08
CA TYR A 44 7.53 2.73 8.76
C TYR A 44 6.15 3.15 9.28
N ASP A 45 5.17 2.25 9.36
CA ASP A 45 3.81 2.53 9.81
C ASP A 45 3.16 1.27 10.41
N PHE A 46 2.36 1.40 11.48
CA PHE A 46 1.56 0.30 12.02
C PHE A 46 0.09 0.29 11.56
N ASP A 47 -0.25 1.04 10.51
CA ASP A 47 -1.56 1.02 9.87
C ASP A 47 -1.70 -0.23 8.98
N PRO A 48 -2.64 -1.13 9.27
CA PRO A 48 -2.81 -2.35 8.48
C PRO A 48 -3.23 -2.11 7.03
N ALA A 49 -3.73 -0.91 6.67
CA ALA A 49 -4.05 -0.56 5.29
C ALA A 49 -2.81 -0.25 4.42
N ASN A 50 -1.65 0.06 5.04
CA ASN A 50 -0.41 0.47 4.36
C ASN A 50 0.64 -0.66 4.26
N ALA A 51 0.34 -1.86 4.76
CA ALA A 51 1.31 -2.94 5.01
C ALA A 51 1.97 -3.58 3.76
N TYR A 52 1.47 -3.30 2.56
CA TYR A 52 1.66 -4.20 1.40
C TYR A 52 2.89 -3.95 0.55
N TYR A 53 3.60 -2.86 0.80
CA TYR A 53 4.88 -2.60 0.12
C TYR A 53 6.07 -3.27 0.80
N ASN A 54 5.85 -3.97 1.92
CA ASN A 54 6.89 -4.63 2.70
C ASN A 54 6.34 -5.91 3.35
N SER A 55 6.81 -7.08 2.91
CA SER A 55 6.35 -8.36 3.46
C SER A 55 6.71 -8.55 4.94
N ASN A 56 7.82 -7.98 5.41
CA ASN A 56 8.24 -8.07 6.82
C ASN A 56 7.30 -7.26 7.74
N LEU A 57 6.76 -6.14 7.25
CA LEU A 57 5.78 -5.35 8.02
C LEU A 57 4.50 -6.15 8.29
N SER A 58 4.06 -6.95 7.31
CA SER A 58 2.91 -7.83 7.46
C SER A 58 3.07 -8.88 8.58
N ASP A 59 4.30 -9.33 8.88
CA ASP A 59 4.58 -10.24 10.01
C ASP A 59 4.27 -9.58 11.35
N VAL A 60 4.72 -8.33 11.53
CA VAL A 60 4.54 -7.58 12.77
C VAL A 60 3.06 -7.21 12.95
N LEU A 61 2.41 -6.76 11.88
CA LEU A 61 0.99 -6.41 11.91
C LEU A 61 0.09 -7.60 12.17
N SER A 62 0.42 -8.79 11.68
CA SER A 62 -0.32 -10.03 11.97
C SER A 62 -0.26 -10.44 13.45
N LEU A 63 0.77 -10.00 14.19
CA LEU A 63 0.86 -10.17 15.64
C LEU A 63 0.06 -9.12 16.42
N MET A 64 -0.08 -7.93 15.85
CA MET A 64 -0.77 -6.80 16.47
C MET A 64 -2.28 -6.83 16.20
N TYR A 65 -2.71 -7.12 14.98
CA TYR A 65 -4.11 -7.10 14.57
C TYR A 65 -4.63 -8.50 14.31
N ALA A 66 -5.77 -8.83 14.92
CA ALA A 66 -6.51 -10.03 14.56
C ALA A 66 -7.53 -9.70 13.48
N THR A 67 -7.56 -10.50 12.43
CA THR A 67 -8.54 -10.46 11.35
C THR A 67 -9.82 -11.21 11.72
N LEU A 68 -10.88 -11.06 10.92
CA LEU A 68 -12.14 -11.78 11.15
C LEU A 68 -11.97 -13.30 10.98
N PHE A 69 -11.22 -13.70 9.95
CA PHE A 69 -10.83 -15.06 9.63
C PHE A 69 -9.32 -15.14 9.46
N ARG A 70 -8.71 -16.32 9.55
CA ARG A 70 -7.29 -16.51 9.26
C ARG A 70 -7.02 -17.79 8.49
N LEU A 71 -5.88 -17.85 7.81
CA LEU A 71 -5.40 -19.08 7.20
C LEU A 71 -4.55 -19.87 8.21
N THR A 72 -4.84 -21.17 8.31
CA THR A 72 -3.93 -22.14 8.94
C THR A 72 -2.65 -22.30 8.11
N ASP A 73 -1.62 -22.95 8.66
CA ASP A 73 -0.40 -23.35 7.94
C ASP A 73 -0.69 -24.14 6.64
N SER A 74 -1.77 -24.92 6.62
CA SER A 74 -2.23 -25.68 5.46
C SER A 74 -3.01 -24.86 4.42
N GLY A 75 -3.25 -23.56 4.67
CA GLY A 75 -4.03 -22.71 3.77
C GLY A 75 -5.55 -22.83 3.93
N LYS A 76 -6.02 -23.60 4.91
CA LYS A 76 -7.45 -23.65 5.26
C LYS A 76 -7.88 -22.39 6.02
N VAL A 77 -9.01 -21.82 5.65
CA VAL A 77 -9.64 -20.71 6.39
C VAL A 77 -10.27 -21.21 7.70
N GLU A 78 -10.04 -20.50 8.80
CA GLU A 78 -10.71 -20.68 10.08
C GLU A 78 -11.19 -19.35 10.68
N ASN A 79 -12.24 -19.45 11.51
CA ASN A 79 -12.76 -18.31 12.26
C ASN A 79 -11.72 -17.80 13.27
N TYR A 80 -11.45 -16.49 13.27
CA TYR A 80 -10.50 -15.89 14.22
C TYR A 80 -11.17 -14.93 15.21
N LEU A 81 -11.60 -13.72 14.79
CA LEU A 81 -12.46 -12.85 15.62
C LEU A 81 -13.94 -13.19 15.47
N VAL A 82 -14.33 -13.91 14.41
CA VAL A 82 -15.68 -14.41 14.22
C VAL A 82 -15.92 -15.64 15.12
N LYS A 83 -17.10 -15.73 15.73
CA LYS A 83 -17.56 -16.91 16.46
C LYS A 83 -18.31 -17.86 15.52
N SER A 84 -19.21 -17.31 14.72
CA SER A 84 -20.03 -18.02 13.74
C SER A 84 -20.57 -17.03 12.70
N TYR A 85 -20.98 -17.53 11.54
CA TYR A 85 -21.69 -16.73 10.57
C TYR A 85 -22.90 -17.49 9.99
N LYS A 86 -23.84 -16.74 9.42
CA LYS A 86 -24.99 -17.26 8.68
C LYS A 86 -25.07 -16.57 7.33
N ILE A 87 -25.44 -17.32 6.31
CA ILE A 87 -25.65 -16.84 4.95
C ILE A 87 -27.15 -16.91 4.67
N PHE A 88 -27.66 -15.85 4.05
CA PHE A 88 -29.05 -15.70 3.67
C PHE A 88 -29.10 -15.34 2.18
N GLU A 89 -29.80 -16.17 1.41
CA GLU A 89 -30.03 -15.97 -0.01
C GLU A 89 -31.53 -16.12 -0.27
N ASN A 90 -32.12 -15.13 -0.93
CA ASN A 90 -33.46 -15.22 -1.49
C ASN A 90 -33.43 -14.71 -2.93
N GLU A 91 -33.46 -15.67 -3.86
CA GLU A 91 -33.41 -15.37 -5.29
C GLU A 91 -34.66 -14.64 -5.79
N GLU A 92 -35.83 -14.84 -5.16
CA GLU A 92 -37.09 -14.21 -5.56
C GLU A 92 -37.12 -12.71 -5.21
N THR A 93 -36.42 -12.32 -4.15
CA THR A 93 -36.36 -10.93 -3.67
C THR A 93 -35.03 -10.23 -3.96
N ASP A 94 -34.09 -10.90 -4.64
CA ASP A 94 -32.71 -10.44 -4.89
C ASP A 94 -31.97 -10.05 -3.59
N GLU A 95 -32.24 -10.74 -2.49
CA GLU A 95 -31.65 -10.48 -1.18
C GLU A 95 -30.51 -11.45 -0.86
N TYR A 96 -29.28 -10.92 -0.75
CA TYR A 96 -28.08 -11.67 -0.43
C TYR A 96 -27.35 -10.99 0.72
N TYR A 97 -27.27 -11.62 1.89
CA TYR A 97 -26.52 -11.08 3.02
C TYR A 97 -25.92 -12.16 3.91
N MET A 98 -24.87 -11.78 4.63
CA MET A 98 -24.19 -12.59 5.62
C MET A 98 -24.18 -11.86 6.96
N GLU A 99 -24.43 -12.60 8.04
CA GLU A 99 -24.29 -12.09 9.41
C GLU A 99 -23.07 -12.74 10.07
N LEU A 100 -22.10 -11.93 10.48
CA LEU A 100 -20.90 -12.33 11.20
C LEU A 100 -21.09 -12.04 12.69
N LYS A 101 -21.26 -13.09 13.52
CA LYS A 101 -21.26 -12.93 14.99
C LYS A 101 -19.83 -12.91 15.48
N LEU A 102 -19.39 -11.79 16.04
CA LEU A 102 -18.06 -11.62 16.64
C LEU A 102 -17.96 -12.36 17.99
N LYS A 103 -16.73 -12.72 18.37
CA LYS A 103 -16.41 -13.21 19.72
C LYS A 103 -16.46 -12.06 20.74
N ASP A 104 -16.74 -12.40 21.98
CA ASP A 104 -16.60 -11.48 23.11
C ASP A 104 -15.10 -11.28 23.40
N THR A 105 -14.52 -10.22 22.86
CA THR A 105 -13.11 -9.88 22.99
C THR A 105 -12.92 -8.38 23.16
N TYR A 106 -11.69 -7.98 23.42
CA TYR A 106 -11.35 -6.61 23.79
C TYR A 106 -10.11 -6.14 23.03
N TRP A 107 -10.07 -4.84 22.79
CA TRP A 107 -8.90 -4.11 22.35
C TRP A 107 -7.81 -4.12 23.42
N SER A 108 -6.56 -3.85 23.03
CA SER A 108 -5.42 -3.71 23.95
C SER A 108 -5.60 -2.65 25.04
N VAL A 109 -6.57 -1.76 24.86
CA VAL A 109 -6.96 -0.66 25.76
C VAL A 109 -8.18 -0.99 26.63
N GLN A 110 -8.60 -2.27 26.67
CA GLN A 110 -9.73 -2.81 27.45
C GLN A 110 -11.13 -2.44 26.94
N ASP A 111 -11.25 -1.65 25.88
CA ASP A 111 -12.52 -1.45 25.18
C ASP A 111 -13.02 -2.77 24.59
N THR A 112 -14.35 -2.98 24.60
CA THR A 112 -14.96 -4.11 23.90
C THR A 112 -14.80 -3.94 22.40
N LEU A 113 -14.42 -5.00 21.70
CA LEU A 113 -14.41 -5.00 20.24
C LEU A 113 -15.84 -5.19 19.74
N THR A 114 -16.30 -4.26 18.90
CA THR A 114 -17.70 -4.22 18.44
C THR A 114 -17.81 -4.39 16.92
N ALA A 115 -19.03 -4.66 16.46
CA ALA A 115 -19.36 -4.65 15.03
C ALA A 115 -19.12 -3.28 14.37
N GLU A 116 -19.29 -2.18 15.12
CA GLU A 116 -19.01 -0.83 14.63
C GLU A 116 -17.53 -0.62 14.30
N ASP A 117 -16.61 -1.28 15.00
CA ASP A 117 -15.18 -1.20 14.69
C ASP A 117 -14.83 -1.86 13.34
N VAL A 118 -15.59 -2.91 12.96
CA VAL A 118 -15.47 -3.56 11.65
C VAL A 118 -16.06 -2.65 10.57
N VAL A 119 -17.28 -2.14 10.79
CA VAL A 119 -17.98 -1.21 9.88
C VAL A 119 -17.10 0.01 9.61
N PHE A 120 -16.52 0.61 10.65
CA PHE A 120 -15.62 1.75 10.55
C PHE A 120 -14.38 1.44 9.71
N ALA A 121 -13.68 0.34 10.00
CA ALA A 121 -12.47 -0.04 9.27
C ALA A 121 -12.74 -0.28 7.78
N TRP A 122 -13.84 -0.94 7.45
CA TRP A 122 -14.21 -1.24 6.06
C TRP A 122 -14.68 0.01 5.33
N LYS A 123 -15.48 0.87 5.97
CA LYS A 123 -15.83 2.19 5.41
C LYS A 123 -14.58 3.01 5.14
N ARG A 124 -13.59 3.00 6.03
CA ARG A 124 -12.30 3.66 5.81
C ARG A 124 -11.58 3.08 4.59
N LEU A 125 -11.55 1.75 4.44
CA LEU A 125 -10.84 1.10 3.35
C LEU A 125 -11.44 1.43 1.97
N VAL A 126 -12.77 1.45 1.85
CA VAL A 126 -13.46 1.72 0.56
C VAL A 126 -13.77 3.19 0.30
N ASN A 127 -13.49 4.10 1.24
CA ASN A 127 -13.75 5.52 1.06
C ASN A 127 -13.00 6.07 -0.16
N SER A 128 -13.69 6.81 -1.03
CA SER A 128 -13.09 7.42 -2.23
C SER A 128 -11.97 8.41 -1.92
N LYS A 129 -11.96 8.98 -0.70
CA LYS A 129 -10.94 9.92 -0.23
C LYS A 129 -9.64 9.25 0.20
N ASN A 130 -9.61 7.93 0.28
CA ASN A 130 -8.45 7.16 0.74
C ASN A 130 -7.89 6.32 -0.41
N ASN A 131 -6.56 6.22 -0.49
CA ASN A 131 -5.86 5.40 -1.48
C ASN A 131 -5.30 4.14 -0.84
N TYR A 132 -6.09 3.08 -0.88
CA TYR A 132 -5.75 1.78 -0.33
C TYR A 132 -6.05 0.70 -1.37
N GLU A 133 -5.01 0.08 -1.90
CA GLU A 133 -5.11 -0.97 -2.92
C GLU A 133 -5.96 -2.16 -2.45
N ALA A 134 -5.92 -2.47 -1.15
CA ALA A 134 -6.71 -3.53 -0.53
C ALA A 134 -8.23 -3.26 -0.49
N ALA A 135 -8.71 -2.08 -0.91
CA ALA A 135 -10.16 -1.79 -1.02
C ALA A 135 -10.90 -2.80 -1.90
N THR A 136 -10.23 -3.32 -2.93
CA THR A 136 -10.79 -4.28 -3.88
C THR A 136 -11.22 -5.59 -3.24
N LEU A 137 -10.64 -5.93 -2.09
CA LEU A 137 -11.01 -7.12 -1.30
C LEU A 137 -12.47 -7.08 -0.81
N LEU A 138 -13.06 -5.88 -0.76
CA LEU A 138 -14.41 -5.61 -0.26
C LEU A 138 -15.43 -5.29 -1.37
N TYR A 139 -15.06 -5.35 -2.66
CA TYR A 139 -15.94 -4.95 -3.77
C TYR A 139 -17.16 -5.84 -4.00
N ASP A 140 -17.21 -7.04 -3.40
CA ASP A 140 -18.41 -7.88 -3.43
C ASP A 140 -19.54 -7.30 -2.53
N ILE A 141 -19.22 -6.37 -1.60
CA ILE A 141 -20.20 -5.69 -0.75
C ILE A 141 -21.04 -4.74 -1.61
N LYS A 142 -22.35 -4.72 -1.35
CA LYS A 142 -23.30 -3.85 -2.05
C LYS A 142 -22.84 -2.39 -2.00
N ASN A 143 -22.85 -1.72 -3.15
CA ASN A 143 -22.37 -0.36 -3.36
C ASN A 143 -20.88 -0.10 -3.09
N ALA A 144 -20.04 -1.09 -2.76
CA ALA A 144 -18.63 -0.83 -2.41
C ALA A 144 -17.84 -0.20 -3.57
N ARG A 145 -18.07 -0.68 -4.80
CA ARG A 145 -17.49 -0.06 -6.00
C ARG A 145 -18.00 1.36 -6.22
N ALA A 146 -19.32 1.56 -6.24
CA ALA A 146 -19.91 2.89 -6.41
C ALA A 146 -19.44 3.90 -5.33
N VAL A 147 -19.28 3.45 -4.08
CA VAL A 147 -18.73 4.28 -3.00
C VAL A 147 -17.28 4.65 -3.26
N LYS A 148 -16.48 3.67 -3.71
CA LYS A 148 -15.08 3.90 -4.06
C LYS A 148 -14.99 4.86 -5.25
N GLU A 149 -15.78 4.66 -6.29
CA GLU A 149 -15.89 5.53 -7.47
C GLU A 149 -16.43 6.94 -7.15
N GLY A 150 -17.05 7.14 -5.98
CA GLY A 150 -17.67 8.43 -5.60
C GLY A 150 -19.11 8.61 -6.11
N ASP A 151 -19.63 7.61 -6.82
CA ASP A 151 -21.02 7.54 -7.34
C ASP A 151 -22.06 7.29 -6.24
N ALA A 152 -21.64 6.80 -5.08
CA ALA A 152 -22.49 6.58 -3.93
C ALA A 152 -21.88 7.16 -2.64
N SER A 153 -22.75 7.62 -1.73
CA SER A 153 -22.32 8.01 -0.38
C SER A 153 -21.79 6.79 0.38
N ILE A 154 -20.75 6.99 1.18
CA ILE A 154 -20.20 5.98 2.11
C ILE A 154 -21.27 5.41 3.06
N ASP A 155 -22.35 6.14 3.31
CA ASP A 155 -23.48 5.68 4.13
C ASP A 155 -24.37 4.65 3.43
N ASN A 156 -24.28 4.55 2.11
CA ASN A 156 -24.99 3.54 1.32
C ASN A 156 -24.21 2.22 1.20
N LEU A 157 -22.99 2.13 1.75
CA LEU A 157 -22.20 0.90 1.75
C LEU A 157 -22.97 -0.22 2.47
N GLY A 158 -23.04 -1.40 1.85
CA GLY A 158 -23.77 -2.57 2.36
C GLY A 158 -23.16 -3.26 3.59
N VAL A 159 -22.63 -2.52 4.56
CA VAL A 159 -22.10 -3.05 5.82
C VAL A 159 -22.64 -2.27 7.01
N GLU A 160 -23.22 -2.98 7.98
CA GLU A 160 -23.85 -2.37 9.16
C GLU A 160 -23.66 -3.23 10.41
N ALA A 161 -23.72 -2.59 11.58
CA ALA A 161 -23.75 -3.26 12.87
C ALA A 161 -25.21 -3.43 13.34
N VAL A 162 -25.81 -4.60 13.06
CA VAL A 162 -27.22 -4.88 13.45
C VAL A 162 -27.37 -5.22 14.93
N GLU A 163 -26.28 -5.63 15.57
CA GLU A 163 -26.13 -5.74 17.01
C GLU A 163 -24.71 -5.33 17.40
N GLN A 164 -24.47 -5.08 18.70
CA GLN A 164 -23.13 -4.74 19.21
C GLN A 164 -22.01 -5.69 18.72
N SER A 165 -22.33 -6.98 18.51
CA SER A 165 -21.38 -8.01 18.08
C SER A 165 -21.80 -8.73 16.79
N VAL A 166 -22.73 -8.18 16.00
CA VAL A 166 -23.15 -8.75 14.71
C VAL A 166 -22.93 -7.73 13.61
N VAL A 167 -22.02 -8.06 12.69
CA VAL A 167 -21.84 -7.32 11.43
C VAL A 167 -22.74 -7.97 10.40
N ARG A 168 -23.62 -7.21 9.75
CA ARG A 168 -24.33 -7.64 8.55
C ARG A 168 -23.63 -7.08 7.33
N VAL A 169 -23.35 -7.97 6.38
CA VAL A 169 -22.76 -7.67 5.08
C VAL A 169 -23.78 -8.01 4.02
N THR A 170 -24.24 -7.01 3.28
CA THR A 170 -25.15 -7.16 2.14
C THR A 170 -24.33 -7.15 0.87
N PHE A 171 -24.63 -8.06 -0.05
CA PHE A 171 -23.89 -8.23 -1.30
C PHE A 171 -24.66 -7.66 -2.48
N GLU A 172 -23.94 -7.32 -3.54
CA GLU A 172 -24.52 -6.82 -4.78
C GLU A 172 -25.37 -7.89 -5.49
N GLY A 173 -25.06 -9.17 -5.24
CA GLY A 173 -25.79 -10.29 -5.82
C GLY A 173 -25.32 -11.66 -5.34
N PRO A 174 -25.56 -12.73 -6.12
CA PRO A 174 -24.95 -14.02 -5.87
C PRO A 174 -23.43 -13.88 -5.73
N THR A 175 -22.89 -14.35 -4.61
CA THR A 175 -21.49 -14.15 -4.24
C THR A 175 -20.82 -15.49 -3.95
N ASP A 176 -19.54 -15.60 -4.31
CA ASP A 176 -18.69 -16.65 -3.77
C ASP A 176 -18.31 -16.29 -2.32
N TYR A 177 -19.09 -16.77 -1.36
CA TYR A 177 -18.87 -16.50 0.05
C TYR A 177 -17.55 -17.06 0.59
N ASP A 178 -17.05 -18.17 0.03
CA ASP A 178 -15.77 -18.75 0.45
C ASP A 178 -14.60 -17.85 0.02
N ARG A 179 -14.69 -17.26 -1.18
CA ARG A 179 -13.75 -16.24 -1.65
C ARG A 179 -13.84 -14.96 -0.81
N PHE A 180 -15.04 -14.46 -0.55
CA PHE A 180 -15.23 -13.28 0.29
C PHE A 180 -14.64 -13.50 1.70
N ILE A 181 -14.91 -14.64 2.34
CA ILE A 181 -14.34 -15.01 3.64
C ILE A 181 -12.80 -15.13 3.58
N ARG A 182 -12.23 -15.63 2.49
CA ARG A 182 -10.77 -15.69 2.28
C ARG A 182 -10.16 -14.29 2.15
N ASN A 183 -10.83 -13.34 1.51
CA ASN A 183 -10.39 -11.93 1.48
C ASN A 183 -10.29 -11.34 2.89
N LEU A 184 -11.21 -11.71 3.78
CA LEU A 184 -11.22 -11.28 5.18
C LEU A 184 -10.12 -11.93 6.06
N THR A 185 -9.20 -12.68 5.46
CA THR A 185 -7.94 -13.13 6.09
C THR A 185 -6.81 -12.13 5.96
N SER A 186 -6.98 -11.13 5.11
CA SER A 186 -6.01 -10.05 4.89
C SER A 186 -5.98 -9.07 6.07
N VAL A 187 -4.79 -8.65 6.48
CA VAL A 187 -4.61 -7.76 7.64
C VAL A 187 -5.26 -6.38 7.43
N ALA A 188 -5.35 -5.85 6.20
CA ALA A 188 -6.06 -4.57 5.96
C ALA A 188 -7.56 -4.62 6.24
N THR A 189 -8.15 -5.81 6.28
CA THR A 189 -9.58 -5.98 6.60
C THR A 189 -9.83 -6.15 8.10
N ALA A 190 -8.77 -6.11 8.93
CA ALA A 190 -8.89 -6.17 10.37
C ALA A 190 -9.72 -4.96 10.90
N PRO A 191 -10.51 -5.15 11.97
CA PRO A 191 -11.18 -4.03 12.62
C PRO A 191 -10.17 -2.99 13.11
N LEU A 192 -10.63 -1.75 13.26
CA LEU A 192 -9.89 -0.63 13.83
C LEU A 192 -10.74 0.07 14.88
N LEU A 193 -10.13 0.44 16.03
CA LEU A 193 -10.86 1.13 17.10
C LEU A 193 -11.15 2.56 16.70
N SER A 194 -12.39 2.82 16.30
CA SER A 194 -12.84 4.08 15.69
C SER A 194 -12.43 5.34 16.45
N ARG A 195 -12.51 5.33 17.79
CA ARG A 195 -12.16 6.50 18.62
C ARG A 195 -10.68 6.84 18.62
N TYR A 196 -9.78 5.89 18.42
CA TYR A 196 -8.34 6.16 18.35
C TYR A 196 -7.96 6.71 16.98
N VAL A 197 -8.45 6.06 15.92
CA VAL A 197 -8.23 6.52 14.54
C VAL A 197 -8.83 7.91 14.34
N SER A 198 -10.06 8.15 14.79
CA SER A 198 -10.72 9.45 14.60
C SER A 198 -10.12 10.57 15.45
N ALA A 199 -9.51 10.24 16.60
CA ALA A 199 -8.86 11.24 17.46
C ALA A 199 -7.53 11.74 16.88
N ASN A 200 -6.81 10.88 16.15
CA ASN A 200 -5.58 11.26 15.47
C ASN A 200 -5.44 10.51 14.13
N PRO A 201 -6.19 10.90 13.08
CA PRO A 201 -6.26 10.12 11.83
C PRO A 201 -4.91 9.98 11.12
N TYR A 202 -3.94 10.84 11.44
CA TYR A 202 -2.63 10.87 10.79
C TYR A 202 -1.50 10.23 11.60
N ASP A 203 -1.58 10.20 12.95
CA ASP A 203 -0.54 9.55 13.78
C ASP A 203 -1.06 8.42 14.67
N TRP A 204 -2.32 8.00 14.55
CA TRP A 204 -2.87 6.94 15.40
C TRP A 204 -1.98 5.70 15.38
N ALA A 205 -1.45 5.34 14.21
CA ALA A 205 -0.63 4.15 13.98
C ALA A 205 0.87 4.30 14.29
N LYS A 206 1.34 5.42 14.86
CA LYS A 206 2.79 5.70 14.93
C LYS A 206 3.47 5.37 16.26
N LYS A 207 2.76 5.40 17.40
CA LYS A 207 3.39 5.22 18.73
C LYS A 207 2.56 4.40 19.72
N PRO A 208 3.18 3.78 20.74
CA PRO A 208 2.48 2.92 21.71
C PRO A 208 1.26 3.58 22.39
N SER A 209 1.28 4.90 22.59
CA SER A 209 0.21 5.65 23.26
C SER A 209 -0.98 6.00 22.36
N SER A 210 -0.82 5.92 21.03
CA SER A 210 -1.85 6.27 20.03
C SER A 210 -2.44 5.06 19.32
N ILE A 211 -1.88 3.86 19.52
CA ILE A 211 -2.32 2.63 18.86
C ILE A 211 -3.18 1.79 19.80
N ALA A 212 -4.33 1.34 19.30
CA ALA A 212 -5.11 0.26 19.90
C ALA A 212 -5.10 -0.95 18.97
N THR A 213 -4.80 -2.13 19.50
CA THR A 213 -4.62 -3.35 18.69
C THR A 213 -5.65 -4.41 19.04
N SER A 214 -6.13 -5.14 18.03
CA SER A 214 -7.18 -6.16 18.17
C SER A 214 -6.65 -7.57 18.38
N GLY A 215 -5.35 -7.78 18.18
CA GLY A 215 -4.69 -9.08 18.16
C GLY A 215 -3.99 -9.46 19.47
N PRO A 216 -3.20 -10.55 19.44
CA PRO A 216 -2.59 -11.14 20.63
C PRO A 216 -1.51 -10.28 21.27
N PHE A 217 -0.91 -9.35 20.53
CA PHE A 217 0.09 -8.42 21.05
C PHE A 217 -0.30 -6.97 20.79
N LYS A 218 0.27 -6.08 21.61
CA LYS A 218 0.21 -4.62 21.44
C LYS A 218 1.63 -4.07 21.35
N LEU A 219 1.78 -2.93 20.69
CA LEU A 219 3.05 -2.21 20.72
C LEU A 219 3.27 -1.65 22.13
N GLY A 220 4.31 -2.10 22.82
CA GLY A 220 4.66 -1.61 24.15
C GLY A 220 5.69 -0.50 24.11
N LYS A 221 6.76 -0.70 23.35
CA LYS A 221 7.86 0.27 23.17
C LYS A 221 8.41 0.17 21.74
N ILE A 222 8.97 1.28 21.26
CA ILE A 222 9.71 1.35 20.00
C ILE A 222 10.77 2.44 20.14
N ASN A 223 11.93 2.25 19.50
CA ASN A 223 13.03 3.19 19.56
C ASN A 223 13.72 3.32 18.20
N TYR A 224 14.10 4.56 17.90
CA TYR A 224 14.78 4.97 16.69
C TYR A 224 15.97 5.85 17.05
N GLN A 225 17.03 5.81 16.23
CA GLN A 225 18.20 6.68 16.38
C GLN A 225 18.59 7.32 15.06
N ASN A 226 19.19 8.50 15.13
CA ASN A 226 19.74 9.19 13.97
C ASN A 226 20.84 8.32 13.33
N VAL A 227 20.75 8.10 12.02
CA VAL A 227 21.79 7.45 11.23
C VAL A 227 22.96 8.42 11.11
N LYS A 228 24.18 7.91 11.28
CA LYS A 228 25.42 8.68 11.23
C LYS A 228 26.31 8.20 10.08
N ASP A 229 27.05 9.13 9.48
CA ASP A 229 28.09 8.82 8.50
C ASP A 229 29.35 8.24 9.16
N GLU A 230 30.34 7.88 8.35
CA GLU A 230 31.64 7.35 8.80
C GLU A 230 32.41 8.30 9.74
N ASN A 231 32.06 9.58 9.76
CA ASN A 231 32.66 10.62 10.60
C ASN A 231 31.80 10.92 11.85
N GLY A 232 30.70 10.18 12.07
CA GLY A 232 29.79 10.33 13.20
C GLY A 232 28.81 11.49 13.08
N LYS A 233 28.66 12.09 11.89
CA LYS A 233 27.72 13.18 11.62
C LYS A 233 26.37 12.61 11.21
N ASP A 234 25.29 13.20 11.73
CA ASP A 234 23.93 12.81 11.35
C ASP A 234 23.72 12.95 9.85
N ILE A 235 23.28 11.87 9.22
CA ILE A 235 22.84 11.84 7.84
C ILE A 235 21.48 12.52 7.80
N THR A 236 21.32 13.36 6.79
CA THR A 236 20.05 14.03 6.55
C THR A 236 19.57 13.71 5.14
N ALA A 237 18.28 13.47 5.02
CA ALA A 237 17.62 13.36 3.72
C ALA A 237 16.75 14.60 3.52
N THR A 238 16.70 15.08 2.29
CA THR A 238 15.84 16.19 1.94
C THR A 238 14.45 15.64 1.65
N ASP A 239 13.48 16.13 2.40
CA ASP A 239 12.08 15.99 2.01
C ASP A 239 11.78 17.16 1.07
N ASP A 240 11.93 16.86 -0.22
CA ASP A 240 11.75 17.85 -1.28
C ASP A 240 10.26 18.18 -1.49
N ASN A 241 9.30 17.43 -0.91
CA ASN A 241 7.90 17.60 -1.25
C ASN A 241 6.83 17.17 -0.21
N ALA A 242 7.01 17.40 1.09
CA ALA A 242 6.01 17.11 2.14
C ALA A 242 4.52 17.16 1.71
N LEU A 243 3.70 16.21 2.14
CA LEU A 243 2.25 16.32 1.99
C LEU A 243 1.68 17.34 2.99
N ASN A 244 0.59 18.01 2.60
CA ASN A 244 -0.26 18.79 3.50
C ASN A 244 -1.20 17.84 4.26
N LYS A 245 -1.84 18.35 5.32
CA LYS A 245 -2.79 17.60 6.17
C LYS A 245 -3.91 16.89 5.40
N ASP A 246 -4.29 17.41 4.25
CA ASP A 246 -5.35 16.88 3.41
C ASP A 246 -4.86 15.91 2.32
N GLY A 247 -3.58 15.52 2.36
CA GLY A 247 -2.95 14.64 1.37
C GLY A 247 -2.54 15.35 0.08
N THR A 248 -2.65 16.68 0.00
CA THR A 248 -2.19 17.46 -1.16
C THR A 248 -0.70 17.76 -1.11
N LEU A 249 -0.07 18.06 -2.24
CA LEU A 249 1.35 18.41 -2.32
C LEU A 249 1.64 19.76 -1.62
N SER A 250 2.65 19.82 -0.74
CA SER A 250 3.18 21.09 -0.26
C SER A 250 3.77 21.87 -1.42
N THR A 251 3.23 23.05 -1.69
CA THR A 251 3.78 24.00 -2.68
C THR A 251 5.03 24.72 -2.17
N THR A 252 5.43 24.46 -0.93
CA THR A 252 6.63 25.03 -0.32
C THR A 252 7.73 24.00 -0.41
N ASN A 253 8.53 24.09 -1.48
CA ASN A 253 9.77 23.33 -1.55
C ASN A 253 10.74 23.92 -0.52
N ASN A 254 10.74 23.32 0.66
CA ASN A 254 11.47 23.87 1.80
C ASN A 254 12.94 23.44 1.79
N ASN A 255 13.34 22.52 0.90
CA ASN A 255 14.61 21.78 0.95
C ASN A 255 14.95 21.38 2.40
N LYS A 256 13.92 21.01 3.17
CA LYS A 256 14.09 20.76 4.59
C LYS A 256 14.80 19.43 4.72
N LYS A 257 15.96 19.49 5.34
CA LYS A 257 16.76 18.34 5.67
C LYS A 257 16.30 17.81 7.00
N TRP A 258 15.95 16.54 7.02
CA TRP A 258 15.54 15.81 8.21
C TRP A 258 16.59 14.77 8.53
N ASP A 259 16.88 14.59 9.82
CA ASP A 259 17.74 13.51 10.27
C ASP A 259 17.11 12.18 9.85
N THR A 260 17.86 11.38 9.09
CA THR A 260 17.45 10.01 8.79
C THR A 260 17.54 9.21 10.08
N LYS A 261 16.56 8.36 10.35
CA LYS A 261 16.55 7.49 11.53
C LYS A 261 16.46 6.03 11.11
N SER A 262 16.96 5.15 11.97
CA SER A 262 16.84 3.71 11.81
C SER A 262 16.23 3.07 13.05
N LEU A 263 15.42 2.03 12.83
CA LEU A 263 14.82 1.23 13.89
C LEU A 263 15.91 0.56 14.72
N GLN A 264 15.88 0.80 16.04
CA GLN A 264 16.82 0.16 16.95
C GLN A 264 16.20 -1.07 17.59
N TYR A 265 15.03 -0.92 18.19
CA TYR A 265 14.32 -2.02 18.82
C TYR A 265 12.84 -1.72 18.97
N PHE A 266 12.04 -2.76 19.13
CA PHE A 266 10.66 -2.64 19.58
C PHE A 266 10.25 -3.81 20.47
N VAL A 267 9.19 -3.58 21.25
CA VAL A 267 8.64 -4.54 22.19
C VAL A 267 7.18 -4.75 21.89
N LEU A 268 6.81 -6.00 21.57
CA LEU A 268 5.43 -6.43 21.52
C LEU A 268 5.05 -7.04 22.86
N GLU A 269 4.14 -6.39 23.56
CA GLU A 269 3.62 -6.88 24.83
C GLU A 269 2.34 -7.68 24.60
N ARG A 270 2.11 -8.68 25.44
CA ARG A 270 0.85 -9.41 25.45
C ARG A 270 -0.34 -8.43 25.56
N ASN A 271 -1.26 -8.55 24.63
CA ASN A 271 -2.61 -8.02 24.81
C ASN A 271 -3.31 -8.86 25.89
N SER A 272 -3.36 -8.31 27.11
CA SER A 272 -3.93 -8.99 28.28
C SER A 272 -5.46 -8.99 28.28
N TYR A 273 -6.12 -8.65 27.18
CA TYR A 273 -7.58 -8.71 27.05
C TYR A 273 -8.04 -9.54 25.85
N PHE A 274 -7.11 -10.00 25.01
CA PHE A 274 -7.41 -10.72 23.77
C PHE A 274 -8.06 -12.09 24.00
N ASP A 275 -9.21 -12.33 23.37
CA ASP A 275 -9.96 -13.59 23.28
C ASP A 275 -10.19 -14.29 24.64
N ARG A 276 -10.33 -13.50 25.72
CA ARG A 276 -10.32 -13.97 27.10
C ARG A 276 -11.57 -13.55 27.90
N ASP A 277 -12.08 -14.46 28.74
CA ASP A 277 -12.97 -14.09 29.84
C ASP A 277 -12.17 -13.37 30.95
N LEU A 278 -12.35 -12.06 31.09
CA LEU A 278 -11.59 -11.22 32.02
C LEU A 278 -11.82 -11.57 33.50
N GLN A 279 -12.90 -12.28 33.83
CA GLN A 279 -13.25 -12.66 35.21
C GLN A 279 -12.76 -14.06 35.57
N ARG A 280 -12.76 -14.98 34.61
CA ARG A 280 -12.47 -16.40 34.85
C ARG A 280 -11.05 -16.80 34.46
N ASP A 281 -10.58 -16.32 33.33
CA ASP A 281 -9.39 -16.87 32.69
C ASP A 281 -8.12 -16.17 33.21
N ALA A 282 -7.05 -16.94 33.38
CA ALA A 282 -5.75 -16.39 33.76
C ALA A 282 -5.20 -15.42 32.70
N VAL A 283 -4.37 -14.46 33.11
CA VAL A 283 -3.90 -13.38 32.22
C VAL A 283 -3.21 -13.89 30.94
N ASN A 284 -2.61 -15.07 31.02
CA ASN A 284 -1.86 -15.73 29.95
C ASN A 284 -2.60 -16.91 29.27
N ALA A 285 -3.90 -17.08 29.54
CA ALA A 285 -4.68 -18.21 29.03
C ALA A 285 -4.73 -18.22 27.49
N THR A 286 -4.86 -17.03 26.90
CA THR A 286 -5.07 -16.84 25.45
C THR A 286 -3.79 -16.46 24.74
N VAL A 287 -2.92 -15.68 25.39
CA VAL A 287 -1.59 -15.30 24.88
C VAL A 287 -0.54 -15.68 25.91
N THR A 288 0.35 -16.59 25.55
CA THR A 288 1.28 -17.23 26.49
C THR A 288 2.55 -16.41 26.76
N PRO A 289 3.28 -15.90 25.75
CA PRO A 289 4.41 -15.01 26.01
C PRO A 289 3.95 -13.73 26.69
N TYR A 290 4.81 -13.15 27.52
CA TYR A 290 4.54 -11.82 28.09
C TYR A 290 5.03 -10.72 27.16
N ARG A 291 6.27 -10.83 26.67
CA ARG A 291 6.87 -9.86 25.74
C ARG A 291 7.69 -10.56 24.68
N LEU A 292 7.59 -10.05 23.45
CA LEU A 292 8.55 -10.30 22.38
C LEU A 292 9.46 -9.08 22.31
N LEU A 293 10.76 -9.30 22.43
CA LEU A 293 11.78 -8.27 22.47
C LEU A 293 12.56 -8.34 21.15
N VAL A 294 12.40 -7.33 20.31
CA VAL A 294 12.99 -7.30 18.97
C VAL A 294 14.11 -6.29 18.94
N ASP A 295 15.34 -6.77 18.76
CA ASP A 295 16.55 -5.95 18.64
C ASP A 295 17.00 -5.93 17.18
N CYS A 296 16.91 -4.76 16.56
CA CYS A 296 17.22 -4.51 15.15
C CYS A 296 18.65 -3.97 14.95
N THR A 297 19.41 -3.68 16.03
CA THR A 297 20.76 -3.10 15.92
C THR A 297 21.86 -4.13 15.75
N LYS A 298 21.53 -5.42 15.91
CA LYS A 298 22.54 -6.49 15.92
C LYS A 298 23.15 -6.68 14.55
N THR A 299 24.46 -6.76 14.50
CA THR A 299 25.18 -7.26 13.33
C THR A 299 24.87 -8.74 13.11
N ASP A 300 25.09 -9.20 11.88
CA ASP A 300 24.87 -10.59 11.49
C ASP A 300 25.64 -11.59 12.38
N GLU A 301 26.89 -11.26 12.74
CA GLU A 301 27.73 -12.06 13.63
C GLU A 301 27.19 -12.10 15.08
N GLU A 302 26.68 -10.98 15.58
CA GLU A 302 26.04 -10.89 16.89
C GLU A 302 24.74 -11.68 16.94
N LEU A 303 23.91 -11.65 15.88
CA LEU A 303 22.69 -12.45 15.78
C LEU A 303 22.99 -13.93 15.99
N MET A 304 24.00 -14.46 15.30
CA MET A 304 24.40 -15.87 15.45
C MET A 304 25.00 -16.17 16.81
N THR A 305 25.88 -15.30 17.31
CA THR A 305 26.50 -15.47 18.64
C THR A 305 25.44 -15.52 19.74
N GLU A 306 24.46 -14.62 19.72
CA GLU A 306 23.37 -14.60 20.69
C GLU A 306 22.43 -15.81 20.54
N TYR A 307 22.19 -16.26 19.31
CA TYR A 307 21.38 -17.45 19.05
C TYR A 307 22.03 -18.72 19.61
N GLU A 308 23.31 -18.92 19.32
CA GLU A 308 24.08 -20.09 19.76
C GLU A 308 24.29 -20.10 21.29
N ASN A 309 24.44 -18.93 21.90
CA ASN A 309 24.52 -18.77 23.35
C ASN A 309 23.15 -18.87 24.06
N GLY A 310 22.05 -19.04 23.33
CA GLY A 310 20.72 -19.18 23.91
C GLY A 310 20.16 -17.88 24.50
N ARG A 311 20.58 -16.73 23.96
CA ARG A 311 20.11 -15.38 24.33
C ARG A 311 19.18 -14.77 23.29
N LEU A 312 19.23 -15.26 22.05
CA LEU A 312 18.28 -14.99 20.96
C LEU A 312 17.56 -16.30 20.59
N PHE A 313 16.23 -16.26 20.43
CA PHE A 313 15.44 -17.49 20.29
C PHE A 313 14.79 -17.67 18.93
N TYR A 314 14.69 -16.60 18.14
CA TYR A 314 14.08 -16.63 16.82
C TYR A 314 14.74 -15.57 15.93
N ILE A 315 15.12 -15.96 14.72
CA ILE A 315 15.55 -15.08 13.64
C ILE A 315 14.52 -15.22 12.52
N GLY A 316 13.73 -14.18 12.28
CA GLY A 316 12.60 -14.19 11.35
C GLY A 316 12.98 -13.93 9.91
N ASN A 317 14.09 -13.24 9.68
CA ASN A 317 14.67 -13.06 8.36
C ASN A 317 16.17 -13.26 8.52
N ILE A 318 16.72 -14.36 8.00
CA ILE A 318 18.16 -14.64 8.13
C ILE A 318 18.93 -13.75 7.14
N PRO A 319 19.82 -12.86 7.62
CA PRO A 319 20.68 -12.05 6.76
C PRO A 319 21.44 -12.87 5.73
N PHE A 320 21.60 -12.31 4.52
CA PHE A 320 22.31 -12.93 3.41
C PHE A 320 23.72 -13.42 3.79
N SER A 321 24.48 -12.61 4.54
CA SER A 321 25.86 -12.93 4.94
C SER A 321 25.97 -14.21 5.77
N LEU A 322 24.88 -14.65 6.40
CA LEU A 322 24.82 -15.82 7.26
C LEU A 322 24.41 -17.10 6.52
N SER A 323 24.12 -17.03 5.21
CA SER A 323 23.68 -18.19 4.43
C SER A 323 24.68 -19.36 4.46
N GLU A 324 25.97 -19.05 4.59
CA GLU A 324 27.05 -20.04 4.63
C GLU A 324 27.38 -20.53 6.05
N ASN A 325 26.79 -19.94 7.09
CA ASN A 325 26.98 -20.35 8.48
C ASN A 325 26.48 -21.80 8.69
N GLU A 326 27.27 -22.63 9.38
CA GLU A 326 26.96 -24.06 9.57
C GLU A 326 25.65 -24.29 10.35
N THR A 327 25.37 -23.48 11.37
CA THR A 327 24.13 -23.54 12.16
C THR A 327 22.93 -23.19 11.29
N VAL A 328 23.05 -22.15 10.45
CA VAL A 328 22.02 -21.72 9.50
C VAL A 328 21.76 -22.82 8.48
N LYS A 329 22.78 -23.28 7.76
CA LYS A 329 22.65 -24.35 6.74
C LYS A 329 21.96 -25.61 7.24
N LYS A 330 22.17 -25.94 8.52
CA LYS A 330 21.62 -27.15 9.13
C LYS A 330 20.19 -26.99 9.64
N ASN A 331 19.82 -25.79 10.10
CA ASN A 331 18.60 -25.61 10.90
C ASN A 331 17.65 -24.52 10.37
N ALA A 332 18.02 -23.78 9.31
CA ALA A 332 17.13 -22.79 8.72
C ALA A 332 15.92 -23.45 8.04
N GLU A 333 14.75 -22.91 8.28
CA GLU A 333 13.50 -23.28 7.60
C GLU A 333 13.21 -22.23 6.53
N VAL A 334 13.20 -22.65 5.27
CA VAL A 334 12.95 -21.78 4.10
C VAL A 334 11.53 -22.02 3.58
N THR A 335 10.78 -20.94 3.39
CA THR A 335 9.39 -20.95 2.93
C THR A 335 9.15 -19.89 1.86
N ASP A 336 8.38 -20.21 0.82
CA ASP A 336 8.01 -19.25 -0.22
C ASP A 336 7.13 -18.13 0.38
N LEU A 337 7.40 -16.87 0.04
CA LEU A 337 6.55 -15.74 0.41
C LEU A 337 5.54 -15.45 -0.70
N LEU A 338 4.38 -14.91 -0.34
CA LEU A 338 3.40 -14.40 -1.31
C LEU A 338 3.81 -13.01 -1.82
N SER A 339 5.07 -12.89 -2.24
CA SER A 339 5.67 -11.67 -2.78
C SER A 339 6.70 -11.99 -3.86
N THR A 340 6.77 -11.12 -4.86
CA THR A 340 7.76 -11.15 -5.94
C THR A 340 8.48 -9.80 -5.97
N PHE A 341 9.81 -9.82 -5.95
CA PHE A 341 10.59 -8.60 -6.15
C PHE A 341 10.56 -8.21 -7.63
N VAL A 342 10.15 -6.99 -7.91
CA VAL A 342 9.89 -6.46 -9.26
C VAL A 342 10.60 -5.13 -9.47
N CYS A 343 10.89 -4.82 -10.74
CA CYS A 343 11.15 -3.45 -11.18
C CYS A 343 9.90 -2.90 -11.89
N TYR A 344 9.29 -1.86 -11.34
CA TYR A 344 8.24 -1.09 -11.99
C TYR A 344 8.85 -0.07 -12.94
N LEU A 345 8.42 -0.13 -14.21
CA LEU A 345 8.87 0.77 -15.26
C LEU A 345 7.81 1.87 -15.44
N ASN A 346 8.17 3.12 -15.20
CA ASN A 346 7.23 4.22 -15.38
C ASN A 346 7.05 4.53 -16.87
N GLU A 347 5.92 4.13 -17.45
CA GLU A 347 5.55 4.41 -18.85
C GLU A 347 5.38 5.91 -19.12
N ASN A 348 5.31 6.72 -18.06
CA ASN A 348 5.17 8.18 -18.11
C ASN A 348 6.50 8.90 -17.92
N ALA A 349 7.61 8.18 -17.69
CA ALA A 349 8.91 8.81 -17.52
C ALA A 349 9.48 9.28 -18.88
N LEU A 350 9.90 10.53 -18.94
CA LEU A 350 10.60 11.09 -20.09
C LEU A 350 12.11 10.82 -19.96
N ILE A 351 12.62 9.90 -20.77
CA ILE A 351 14.02 9.45 -20.74
C ILE A 351 14.63 9.76 -22.09
N GLY A 352 15.66 10.61 -22.12
CA GLY A 352 16.27 11.04 -23.38
C GLY A 352 15.35 11.86 -24.30
N GLY A 353 14.24 12.41 -23.76
CA GLY A 353 13.23 13.13 -24.54
C GLY A 353 12.11 12.26 -25.10
N GLU A 354 12.03 10.98 -24.72
CA GLU A 354 10.98 10.04 -25.14
C GLU A 354 10.37 9.27 -23.95
N TYR A 355 9.16 8.74 -24.14
CA TYR A 355 8.53 7.78 -23.20
C TYR A 355 9.08 6.39 -23.45
N LEU A 356 10.37 6.22 -23.18
CA LEU A 356 11.13 5.01 -23.49
C LEU A 356 10.39 3.75 -23.03
N PHE A 357 9.85 3.76 -21.80
CA PHE A 357 9.17 2.61 -21.22
C PHE A 357 7.74 2.43 -21.71
N ALA A 358 7.12 3.36 -22.43
CA ALA A 358 5.83 3.11 -23.07
C ALA A 358 5.95 2.14 -24.26
N ASN A 359 7.16 1.90 -24.76
CA ASN A 359 7.41 0.92 -25.81
C ASN A 359 7.55 -0.49 -25.20
N PRO A 360 6.60 -1.42 -25.45
CA PRO A 360 6.67 -2.77 -24.89
C PRO A 360 7.91 -3.55 -25.33
N ALA A 361 8.47 -3.27 -26.51
CA ALA A 361 9.70 -3.90 -26.99
C ALA A 361 10.90 -3.55 -26.09
N VAL A 362 10.95 -2.31 -25.57
CA VAL A 362 11.99 -1.90 -24.61
C VAL A 362 11.83 -2.68 -23.30
N ARG A 363 10.60 -2.72 -22.75
CA ARG A 363 10.32 -3.42 -21.50
C ARG A 363 10.63 -4.92 -21.58
N GLN A 364 10.27 -5.55 -22.70
CA GLN A 364 10.59 -6.94 -23.01
C GLN A 364 12.09 -7.16 -23.15
N ALA A 365 12.82 -6.28 -23.85
CA ALA A 365 14.27 -6.39 -23.99
C ALA A 365 15.01 -6.27 -22.64
N LEU A 366 14.59 -5.32 -21.80
CA LEU A 366 15.11 -5.18 -20.43
C LEU A 366 14.87 -6.44 -19.60
N SER A 367 13.72 -7.09 -19.76
CA SER A 367 13.40 -8.36 -19.08
C SER A 367 14.24 -9.54 -19.60
N LEU A 368 14.46 -9.62 -20.91
CA LEU A 368 15.27 -10.66 -21.57
C LEU A 368 16.75 -10.57 -21.20
N ALA A 369 17.26 -9.36 -20.92
CA ALA A 369 18.66 -9.16 -20.57
C ALA A 369 19.04 -9.69 -19.17
N LEU A 370 18.07 -10.07 -18.33
CA LEU A 370 18.32 -10.47 -16.94
C LEU A 370 18.66 -11.96 -16.82
N ASP A 371 19.76 -12.26 -16.13
CA ASP A 371 20.04 -13.59 -15.58
C ASP A 371 19.46 -13.71 -14.16
N ARG A 372 18.19 -14.10 -14.08
CA ARG A 372 17.45 -14.21 -12.83
C ARG A 372 17.95 -15.35 -11.94
N GLU A 373 18.51 -16.41 -12.52
CA GLU A 373 19.16 -17.48 -11.75
C GLU A 373 20.41 -16.97 -11.05
N ALA A 374 21.24 -16.20 -11.75
CA ALA A 374 22.43 -15.57 -11.16
C ALA A 374 22.05 -14.56 -10.07
N ILE A 375 21.03 -13.73 -10.31
CA ILE A 375 20.51 -12.77 -9.32
C ILE A 375 19.94 -13.49 -8.09
N ALA A 376 19.08 -14.50 -8.27
CA ALA A 376 18.51 -15.25 -7.13
C ALA A 376 19.60 -15.91 -6.28
N LYS A 377 20.67 -16.40 -6.92
CA LYS A 377 21.82 -17.00 -6.24
C LYS A 377 22.66 -15.98 -5.48
N SER A 378 22.69 -14.70 -5.91
CA SER A 378 23.51 -13.66 -5.28
C SER A 378 22.92 -13.09 -3.99
N VAL A 379 21.63 -13.32 -3.70
CA VAL A 379 20.97 -12.78 -2.49
C VAL A 379 20.44 -13.84 -1.51
N VAL A 380 20.62 -15.13 -1.83
CA VAL A 380 20.10 -16.34 -1.15
C VAL A 380 18.60 -16.28 -0.79
N TYR A 381 18.02 -17.44 -0.45
CA TYR A 381 16.59 -17.55 -0.08
C TYR A 381 15.65 -16.83 -1.05
N ALA A 382 15.96 -16.92 -2.34
CA ALA A 382 15.20 -16.36 -3.44
C ALA A 382 15.18 -17.37 -4.58
N ARG A 383 14.16 -17.30 -5.42
CA ARG A 383 14.05 -18.13 -6.63
C ARG A 383 13.95 -17.23 -7.84
N ALA A 384 14.58 -17.61 -8.94
CA ALA A 384 14.42 -16.89 -10.20
C ALA A 384 12.93 -16.78 -10.57
N ALA A 385 12.45 -15.57 -10.84
CA ALA A 385 11.07 -15.35 -11.22
C ALA A 385 10.85 -15.79 -12.69
N ASP A 386 9.89 -16.69 -12.90
CA ASP A 386 9.42 -17.07 -14.25
C ASP A 386 8.03 -16.47 -14.56
N GLY A 387 7.54 -15.56 -13.72
CA GLY A 387 6.22 -14.95 -13.76
C GLY A 387 6.05 -13.94 -12.62
N LEU A 388 4.85 -13.39 -12.48
CA LEU A 388 4.53 -12.35 -11.49
C LEU A 388 3.98 -12.95 -10.21
N LEU A 389 2.99 -13.84 -10.30
CA LEU A 389 2.37 -14.42 -9.11
C LEU A 389 3.32 -15.39 -8.42
N PRO A 390 3.61 -15.20 -7.12
CA PRO A 390 4.56 -16.01 -6.40
C PRO A 390 4.03 -17.41 -6.11
N TYR A 391 4.94 -18.31 -5.75
CA TYR A 391 4.59 -19.64 -5.26
C TYR A 391 3.75 -19.55 -3.99
N GLY A 392 2.75 -20.44 -3.89
CA GLY A 392 1.82 -20.47 -2.77
C GLY A 392 0.53 -19.70 -3.04
N THR A 393 0.45 -18.95 -4.13
CA THR A 393 -0.80 -18.29 -4.53
C THR A 393 -1.82 -19.33 -4.98
N PHE A 394 -3.06 -19.25 -4.50
CA PHE A 394 -4.14 -20.15 -4.91
C PHE A 394 -4.72 -19.76 -6.26
N GLU A 395 -5.03 -20.77 -7.08
CA GLU A 395 -5.81 -20.59 -8.32
C GLU A 395 -7.28 -20.99 -8.19
N LYS A 396 -7.65 -21.91 -7.27
CA LYS A 396 -9.00 -22.48 -7.12
C LYS A 396 -9.39 -22.64 -5.65
N GLY A 397 -10.12 -21.69 -5.09
CA GLY A 397 -10.51 -21.74 -3.68
C GLY A 397 -9.29 -21.74 -2.75
N ASN A 398 -9.24 -22.70 -1.82
CA ASN A 398 -8.06 -22.96 -0.95
C ASN A 398 -7.21 -24.13 -1.48
N SER A 399 -7.19 -24.36 -2.80
CA SER A 399 -6.55 -25.51 -3.41
C SER A 399 -6.00 -25.19 -4.80
N GLY A 400 -5.01 -25.97 -5.25
CA GLY A 400 -4.32 -25.67 -6.50
C GLY A 400 -3.38 -24.48 -6.31
N GLU A 401 -2.12 -24.67 -6.66
CA GLU A 401 -1.10 -23.64 -6.55
C GLU A 401 -0.82 -23.10 -7.95
N PHE A 402 -0.86 -21.78 -8.09
CA PHE A 402 -0.88 -21.11 -9.38
C PHE A 402 0.35 -21.45 -10.22
N ARG A 403 1.57 -21.35 -9.67
CA ARG A 403 2.82 -21.62 -10.41
C ARG A 403 2.99 -23.09 -10.83
N LYS A 404 2.39 -24.02 -10.10
CA LYS A 404 2.38 -25.47 -10.38
C LYS A 404 1.25 -25.88 -11.32
N SER A 405 0.37 -24.95 -11.70
CA SER A 405 -0.72 -25.25 -12.61
C SER A 405 -0.21 -25.51 -14.02
N LYS A 406 -0.85 -26.47 -14.69
CA LYS A 406 -0.61 -26.74 -16.12
C LYS A 406 -1.17 -25.65 -17.03
N ASP A 407 -2.00 -24.76 -16.47
CA ASP A 407 -2.67 -23.69 -17.20
C ASP A 407 -1.76 -22.44 -17.31
N VAL A 408 -0.58 -22.44 -16.66
CA VAL A 408 0.49 -21.45 -16.89
C VAL A 408 1.10 -21.70 -18.27
N THR A 409 0.72 -20.88 -19.25
CA THR A 409 1.10 -20.99 -20.66
C THR A 409 2.36 -20.21 -21.01
N LEU A 410 2.60 -19.08 -20.35
CA LEU A 410 3.75 -18.21 -20.55
C LEU A 410 4.64 -18.22 -19.31
N LYS A 411 5.94 -18.37 -19.53
CA LYS A 411 6.98 -18.25 -18.50
C LYS A 411 8.11 -17.38 -19.03
N LEU A 412 8.58 -16.46 -18.19
CA LEU A 412 9.77 -15.67 -18.49
C LEU A 412 11.00 -16.57 -18.53
N THR A 413 11.99 -16.20 -19.35
CA THR A 413 13.30 -16.83 -19.30
C THR A 413 14.00 -16.46 -18.00
N THR A 414 14.62 -17.45 -17.34
CA THR A 414 15.36 -17.23 -16.11
C THR A 414 16.86 -16.97 -16.34
N THR A 415 17.34 -17.16 -17.58
CA THR A 415 18.70 -16.82 -18.00
C THR A 415 18.69 -15.71 -19.05
N ALA A 416 19.75 -14.90 -19.09
CA ALA A 416 19.85 -13.78 -20.01
C ALA A 416 19.85 -14.20 -21.49
N GLN A 417 19.14 -13.45 -22.33
CA GLN A 417 19.03 -13.59 -23.79
C GLN A 417 19.46 -12.27 -24.48
N LEU A 418 20.72 -11.86 -24.27
CA LEU A 418 21.22 -10.54 -24.72
C LEU A 418 21.06 -10.30 -26.23
N ASN A 419 21.29 -11.32 -27.07
CA ASN A 419 21.14 -11.17 -28.53
C ASN A 419 19.69 -10.87 -28.94
N GLU A 420 18.72 -11.55 -28.31
CA GLU A 420 17.29 -11.34 -28.58
C GLU A 420 16.86 -9.97 -28.07
N ALA A 421 17.33 -9.57 -26.89
CA ALA A 421 17.09 -8.24 -26.33
C ALA A 421 17.63 -7.12 -27.26
N GLN A 422 18.86 -7.25 -27.75
CA GLN A 422 19.47 -6.30 -28.68
C GLN A 422 18.73 -6.24 -30.03
N GLN A 423 18.32 -7.40 -30.54
CA GLN A 423 17.52 -7.47 -31.77
C GLN A 423 16.20 -6.73 -31.60
N LEU A 424 15.49 -6.97 -30.48
CA LEU A 424 14.20 -6.35 -30.19
C LEU A 424 14.30 -4.82 -30.09
N LEU A 425 15.37 -4.31 -29.48
CA LEU A 425 15.65 -2.86 -29.42
C LEU A 425 15.97 -2.28 -30.81
N SER A 426 16.77 -2.99 -31.62
CA SER A 426 17.08 -2.57 -32.98
C SER A 426 15.85 -2.53 -33.87
N GLU A 427 14.94 -3.51 -33.77
CA GLU A 427 13.67 -3.56 -34.50
C GLU A 427 12.73 -2.44 -34.07
N ALA A 428 12.78 -2.06 -32.79
CA ALA A 428 12.05 -0.92 -32.23
C ALA A 428 12.67 0.44 -32.55
N GLY A 429 13.82 0.49 -33.24
CA GLY A 429 14.53 1.74 -33.56
C GLY A 429 15.20 2.40 -32.35
N ILE A 430 15.42 1.65 -31.27
CA ILE A 430 16.01 2.15 -30.03
C ILE A 430 17.52 1.95 -30.07
N THR A 431 18.26 3.03 -29.87
CA THR A 431 19.71 3.00 -29.65
C THR A 431 19.97 3.17 -28.15
N PRO A 432 20.29 2.10 -27.40
CA PRO A 432 20.31 2.14 -25.94
C PRO A 432 21.23 3.21 -25.33
N SER A 433 22.36 3.49 -26.00
CA SER A 433 23.35 4.47 -25.53
C SER A 433 22.84 5.91 -25.46
N ASP A 434 21.71 6.21 -26.10
CA ASP A 434 21.10 7.54 -26.10
C ASP A 434 20.30 7.81 -24.81
N TYR A 435 20.00 6.76 -24.05
CA TYR A 435 19.13 6.83 -22.88
C TYR A 435 19.91 6.62 -21.59
N SER A 436 19.61 7.46 -20.59
CA SER A 436 20.14 7.34 -19.23
C SER A 436 19.01 7.49 -18.24
N PHE A 437 18.94 6.59 -17.27
CA PHE A 437 17.90 6.57 -16.24
C PHE A 437 18.40 5.89 -14.96
N SER A 438 17.66 6.07 -13.88
CA SER A 438 17.97 5.57 -12.55
C SER A 438 16.97 4.52 -12.06
N ILE A 439 17.46 3.59 -11.25
CA ILE A 439 16.63 2.63 -10.51
C ILE A 439 16.60 3.04 -9.05
N LYS A 440 15.42 3.48 -8.58
CA LYS A 440 15.16 3.78 -7.18
C LYS A 440 14.99 2.49 -6.38
N VAL A 441 15.65 2.39 -5.24
CA VAL A 441 15.61 1.21 -4.36
C VAL A 441 15.73 1.62 -2.90
N ALA A 442 15.05 0.90 -2.01
CA ALA A 442 15.16 1.13 -0.56
C ALA A 442 16.61 0.86 -0.08
N ALA A 443 17.28 1.89 0.45
CA ALA A 443 18.69 1.80 0.86
C ALA A 443 18.91 0.96 2.12
N TYR A 444 17.87 0.75 2.93
CA TYR A 444 17.94 -0.05 4.16
C TYR A 444 18.02 -1.56 3.89
N SER A 445 17.62 -2.05 2.70
CA SER A 445 17.65 -3.47 2.36
C SER A 445 18.89 -3.81 1.53
N LYS A 446 19.85 -4.53 2.13
CA LYS A 446 21.04 -4.99 1.39
C LYS A 446 20.68 -6.01 0.30
N VAL A 447 19.61 -6.79 0.52
CA VAL A 447 19.08 -7.72 -0.49
C VAL A 447 18.57 -6.94 -1.71
N HIS A 448 17.73 -5.93 -1.50
CA HIS A 448 17.17 -5.15 -2.62
C HIS A 448 18.25 -4.40 -3.39
N THR A 449 19.18 -3.75 -2.68
CA THR A 449 20.30 -3.03 -3.34
C THR A 449 21.18 -3.99 -4.15
N THR A 450 21.48 -5.18 -3.64
CA THR A 450 22.27 -6.20 -4.37
C THR A 450 21.54 -6.69 -5.63
N ILE A 451 20.22 -6.90 -5.56
CA ILE A 451 19.41 -7.26 -6.75
C ILE A 451 19.49 -6.14 -7.79
N VAL A 452 19.26 -4.90 -7.36
CA VAL A 452 19.18 -3.73 -8.26
C VAL A 452 20.54 -3.39 -8.87
N GLU A 453 21.64 -3.58 -8.15
CA GLU A 453 23.01 -3.49 -8.68
C GLU A 453 23.21 -4.47 -9.86
N ALA A 454 22.77 -5.72 -9.71
CA ALA A 454 22.87 -6.72 -10.78
C ALA A 454 21.92 -6.42 -11.96
N VAL A 455 20.72 -5.90 -11.71
CA VAL A 455 19.79 -5.43 -12.76
C VAL A 455 20.41 -4.26 -13.54
N ALA A 456 20.96 -3.27 -12.85
CA ALA A 456 21.64 -2.14 -13.49
C ALA A 456 22.84 -2.60 -14.32
N GLU A 457 23.64 -3.54 -13.83
CA GLU A 457 24.75 -4.14 -14.58
C GLU A 457 24.27 -4.79 -15.89
N ALA A 458 23.23 -5.63 -15.82
CA ALA A 458 22.66 -6.30 -17.00
C ALA A 458 22.11 -5.30 -18.04
N TRP A 459 21.46 -4.23 -17.61
CA TRP A 459 20.95 -3.20 -18.52
C TRP A 459 22.06 -2.30 -19.09
N ASN A 460 23.13 -2.06 -18.34
CA ASN A 460 24.34 -1.43 -18.88
C ASN A 460 25.03 -2.32 -19.92
N GLU A 461 25.09 -3.64 -19.71
CA GLU A 461 25.60 -4.60 -20.70
C GLU A 461 24.74 -4.64 -21.97
N LEU A 462 23.42 -4.45 -21.84
CA LEU A 462 22.51 -4.28 -22.97
C LEU A 462 22.75 -2.97 -23.75
N GLY A 463 23.45 -1.99 -23.15
CA GLY A 463 23.91 -0.75 -23.78
C GLY A 463 23.26 0.54 -23.27
N PHE A 464 22.37 0.46 -22.28
CA PHE A 464 21.78 1.63 -21.62
C PHE A 464 22.78 2.28 -20.64
N LYS A 465 22.49 3.50 -20.15
CA LYS A 465 23.25 4.15 -19.08
C LYS A 465 22.44 4.16 -17.78
N VAL A 466 22.55 3.10 -17.00
CA VAL A 466 21.72 2.88 -15.81
C VAL A 466 22.50 3.11 -14.53
N THR A 467 21.95 3.93 -13.64
CA THR A 467 22.49 4.16 -12.29
C THR A 467 21.54 3.65 -11.20
N VAL A 468 22.08 3.26 -10.05
CA VAL A 468 21.27 2.92 -8.87
C VAL A 468 21.11 4.17 -8.00
N ASP A 469 19.88 4.44 -7.54
CA ASP A 469 19.52 5.54 -6.66
C ASP A 469 18.95 4.99 -5.32
N PRO A 470 19.81 4.68 -4.33
CA PRO A 470 19.36 4.20 -3.03
C PRO A 470 18.66 5.31 -2.24
N ILE A 471 17.38 5.11 -1.93
CA ILE A 471 16.56 6.03 -1.15
C ILE A 471 16.69 5.69 0.33
N GLN A 472 17.19 6.64 1.11
CA GLN A 472 17.23 6.54 2.57
C GLN A 472 15.83 6.75 3.15
N PRO A 473 15.41 5.98 4.16
CA PRO A 473 14.14 6.22 4.81
C PRO A 473 14.20 7.57 5.54
N ILE A 474 13.25 8.46 5.28
CA ILE A 474 12.90 9.51 6.23
C ILE A 474 11.85 8.90 7.14
N GLN A 475 12.29 8.46 8.31
CA GLN A 475 11.34 8.00 9.29
C GLN A 475 10.74 9.19 10.00
N ASN A 476 9.41 9.26 9.91
CA ASN A 476 8.60 10.40 10.31
C ASN A 476 9.14 11.11 11.56
N ASN A 477 9.40 12.41 11.42
CA ASN A 477 10.08 13.17 12.45
C ASN A 477 9.17 13.53 13.66
N ASP A 478 7.95 13.00 13.70
CA ASP A 478 6.94 13.18 14.74
C ASP A 478 6.80 11.96 15.67
N LEU A 479 7.58 10.88 15.45
CA LEU A 479 7.71 9.76 16.39
C LEU A 479 8.23 10.21 17.78
N LEU A 480 8.87 11.39 17.87
CA LEU A 480 9.58 11.88 19.06
C LEU A 480 9.26 13.33 19.47
N LYS A 481 8.33 14.04 18.83
CA LYS A 481 8.00 15.41 19.28
C LYS A 481 7.11 15.36 20.52
N GLU A 482 7.73 15.60 21.68
CA GLU A 482 7.08 16.09 22.90
C GLU A 482 6.89 17.62 22.89
N ASP A 483 7.02 18.30 21.75
CA ASP A 483 6.97 19.77 21.69
C ASP A 483 5.57 20.31 22.06
N GLU A 484 5.45 20.76 23.31
CA GLU A 484 4.29 21.39 23.94
C GLU A 484 3.85 22.74 23.30
N GLU A 485 4.47 23.20 22.21
CA GLU A 485 4.26 24.56 21.68
C GLU A 485 3.75 24.69 20.22
N LYS A 486 3.39 23.60 19.52
CA LYS A 486 2.74 23.70 18.19
C LYS A 486 1.32 23.19 18.22
N THR A 487 0.38 24.13 18.26
CA THR A 487 -1.07 23.93 18.19
C THR A 487 -1.49 23.44 16.79
N GLY A 488 -1.46 22.13 16.58
CA GLY A 488 -2.18 21.49 15.47
C GLY A 488 -1.67 20.08 15.14
N PRO A 489 -2.50 19.23 14.50
CA PRO A 489 -2.08 17.92 14.02
C PRO A 489 -0.89 18.05 13.06
N THR A 490 -0.05 17.02 13.00
CA THR A 490 1.07 16.86 12.07
C THR A 490 0.55 16.90 10.63
N SER A 491 1.35 17.44 9.70
CA SER A 491 0.98 17.56 8.29
C SER A 491 1.36 16.34 7.44
N ASP A 492 2.12 15.41 8.00
CA ASP A 492 2.79 14.37 7.23
C ASP A 492 2.25 12.97 7.57
N ILE A 493 1.62 12.34 6.58
CA ILE A 493 0.83 11.12 6.74
C ILE A 493 1.69 9.89 6.45
N CYS A 494 2.74 10.02 5.63
CA CYS A 494 3.70 8.98 5.28
C CYS A 494 5.01 9.62 4.76
N ASP A 495 6.01 9.81 5.63
CA ASP A 495 7.29 10.42 5.25
C ASP A 495 8.27 9.42 4.57
N ASP A 496 7.82 8.21 4.19
CA ASP A 496 8.68 7.33 3.39
C ASP A 496 8.75 7.87 1.97
N ILE A 497 9.83 8.61 1.67
CA ILE A 497 10.19 9.13 0.33
C ILE A 497 9.95 8.06 -0.75
N TRP A 498 10.14 6.79 -0.41
CA TRP A 498 9.95 5.68 -1.33
C TRP A 498 8.47 5.44 -1.67
N VAL A 499 7.54 5.46 -0.71
CA VAL A 499 6.09 5.37 -0.96
C VAL A 499 5.61 6.63 -1.67
N GLU A 500 6.14 7.79 -1.30
CA GLU A 500 5.85 9.05 -1.98
C GLU A 500 6.28 9.02 -3.45
N ALA A 501 7.48 8.50 -3.75
CA ALA A 501 7.97 8.37 -5.12
C ALA A 501 7.02 7.52 -5.97
N ILE A 502 6.53 6.41 -5.43
CA ILE A 502 5.54 5.53 -6.07
C ILE A 502 4.24 6.28 -6.33
N GLN A 503 3.64 6.87 -5.30
CA GLN A 503 2.36 7.56 -5.40
C GLN A 503 2.39 8.77 -6.34
N ARG A 504 3.56 9.42 -6.47
CA ARG A 504 3.73 10.60 -7.33
C ARG A 504 4.16 10.26 -8.74
N GLY A 505 4.53 9.01 -9.02
CA GLY A 505 5.17 8.64 -10.28
C GLY A 505 6.53 9.34 -10.50
N ASN A 506 7.20 9.79 -9.44
CA ASN A 506 8.49 10.49 -9.53
C ASN A 506 9.66 9.50 -9.58
N TYR A 507 9.67 8.66 -10.59
CA TYR A 507 10.70 7.66 -10.85
C TYR A 507 10.72 7.28 -12.32
N GLU A 508 11.88 6.85 -12.81
CA GLU A 508 12.00 6.19 -14.11
C GLU A 508 11.78 4.69 -13.92
N VAL A 509 12.54 4.11 -12.99
CA VAL A 509 12.36 2.74 -12.50
C VAL A 509 12.36 2.76 -10.97
N ILE A 510 11.47 1.99 -10.36
CA ILE A 510 11.47 1.74 -8.91
C ILE A 510 11.38 0.25 -8.63
N ALA A 511 12.18 -0.24 -7.70
CA ALA A 511 12.29 -1.64 -7.36
C ALA A 511 11.70 -1.93 -5.97
N LEU A 512 10.82 -2.94 -5.90
CA LEU A 512 10.05 -3.25 -4.70
C LEU A 512 9.49 -4.67 -4.68
N ASP A 513 8.95 -5.04 -3.52
CA ASP A 513 8.14 -6.23 -3.34
C ASP A 513 6.71 -6.00 -3.81
N ALA A 514 6.30 -6.68 -4.87
CA ALA A 514 4.89 -6.80 -5.23
C ALA A 514 4.28 -7.94 -4.39
N CYS A 515 3.51 -7.56 -3.36
CA CYS A 515 2.90 -8.51 -2.42
C CYS A 515 1.44 -8.82 -2.79
N SER A 516 1.01 -10.07 -2.60
CA SER A 516 -0.41 -10.40 -2.63
C SER A 516 -1.10 -9.99 -1.33
N PHE A 517 -2.24 -9.31 -1.41
CA PHE A 517 -3.02 -8.93 -0.22
C PHE A 517 -3.73 -10.12 0.43
N THR A 518 -3.96 -11.17 -0.36
CA THR A 518 -4.58 -12.42 0.06
C THR A 518 -3.90 -13.61 -0.61
N ALA A 519 -4.21 -14.83 -0.19
CA ALA A 519 -3.76 -16.02 -0.90
C ALA A 519 -4.46 -16.22 -2.28
N ASP A 520 -5.40 -15.38 -2.68
CA ASP A 520 -6.06 -15.43 -3.99
C ASP A 520 -5.27 -14.64 -5.04
N ALA A 521 -5.00 -15.28 -6.18
CA ALA A 521 -4.29 -14.72 -7.33
C ALA A 521 -4.84 -13.38 -7.84
N TYR A 522 -6.16 -13.16 -7.72
CA TYR A 522 -6.78 -11.93 -8.16
C TYR A 522 -6.29 -10.71 -7.39
N SER A 523 -5.96 -10.84 -6.10
CA SER A 523 -5.56 -9.68 -5.30
C SER A 523 -4.35 -8.95 -5.88
N MET A 524 -3.36 -9.71 -6.37
CA MET A 524 -2.15 -9.14 -6.98
C MET A 524 -2.33 -8.77 -8.46
N LEU A 525 -3.19 -9.48 -9.21
CA LEU A 525 -3.45 -9.14 -10.62
C LEU A 525 -4.36 -7.92 -10.76
N SER A 526 -5.29 -7.73 -9.84
CA SER A 526 -6.32 -6.69 -9.92
C SER A 526 -5.75 -5.27 -9.83
N THR A 527 -4.61 -5.09 -9.15
CA THR A 527 -3.97 -3.77 -8.98
C THR A 527 -3.55 -3.12 -10.29
N TYR A 528 -3.33 -3.91 -11.34
CA TYR A 528 -2.97 -3.42 -12.69
C TYR A 528 -4.18 -3.01 -13.53
N ALA A 529 -5.40 -3.36 -13.09
CA ALA A 529 -6.62 -2.99 -13.79
C ALA A 529 -7.18 -1.70 -13.21
N TYR A 530 -7.62 -0.81 -14.10
CA TYR A 530 -8.07 0.53 -13.76
C TYR A 530 -9.13 0.56 -12.65
N ALA A 531 -10.23 -0.19 -12.80
CA ALA A 531 -11.32 -0.22 -11.83
C ALA A 531 -10.98 -0.98 -10.53
N PHE A 532 -9.82 -1.63 -10.45
CA PHE A 532 -9.43 -2.50 -9.35
C PHE A 532 -8.04 -2.16 -8.79
N SER A 533 -7.49 -0.99 -9.12
CA SER A 533 -6.24 -0.51 -8.51
C SER A 533 -6.42 -0.19 -7.03
N GLY A 534 -7.65 0.14 -6.60
CA GLY A 534 -7.97 0.58 -5.24
C GLY A 534 -7.48 2.01 -4.92
N ASN A 535 -6.87 2.70 -5.88
CA ASN A 535 -6.40 4.07 -5.77
C ASN A 535 -7.25 5.02 -6.62
N ILE A 536 -7.50 6.22 -6.10
CA ILE A 536 -8.34 7.24 -6.71
C ILE A 536 -7.60 8.58 -6.68
N TYR A 537 -7.70 9.28 -7.80
CA TYR A 537 -7.38 10.69 -7.90
C TYR A 537 -8.57 11.48 -7.35
N ALA A 538 -8.32 12.28 -6.32
CA ALA A 538 -9.32 13.14 -5.71
C ALA A 538 -8.92 14.61 -5.87
N ASP A 539 -9.57 15.34 -6.77
CA ASP A 539 -9.52 16.81 -6.76
C ASP A 539 -10.62 17.34 -5.84
N ASN A 540 -10.23 17.62 -4.60
CA ASN A 540 -11.11 18.13 -3.55
C ASN A 540 -11.74 19.51 -3.90
N THR A 541 -11.25 20.22 -4.90
CA THR A 541 -11.78 21.55 -5.31
C THR A 541 -12.81 21.47 -6.44
N SER A 542 -12.81 20.38 -7.21
CA SER A 542 -13.74 20.12 -8.31
C SER A 542 -14.72 18.98 -8.00
N ASN A 543 -14.53 18.25 -6.88
CA ASN A 543 -15.35 17.10 -6.48
C ASN A 543 -15.30 15.95 -7.52
N VAL A 544 -14.18 15.83 -8.24
CA VAL A 544 -13.92 14.76 -9.20
C VAL A 544 -13.14 13.65 -8.50
N TYR A 545 -13.69 12.44 -8.53
CA TYR A 545 -13.09 11.21 -8.00
C TYR A 545 -12.97 10.22 -9.17
N GLU A 546 -11.74 9.86 -9.54
CA GLU A 546 -11.50 8.92 -10.64
C GLU A 546 -10.47 7.87 -10.23
N TYR A 547 -10.62 6.63 -10.69
CA TYR A 547 -9.57 5.64 -10.46
C TYR A 547 -8.24 6.11 -11.05
N GLU A 548 -7.17 5.81 -10.33
CA GLU A 548 -5.82 5.94 -10.84
C GLU A 548 -5.45 4.69 -11.62
N THR A 549 -4.73 4.91 -12.71
CA THR A 549 -4.04 3.82 -13.41
C THR A 549 -3.00 3.24 -12.46
N HIS A 550 -2.53 2.02 -12.74
CA HIS A 550 -1.43 1.45 -11.96
C HIS A 550 -0.26 2.44 -11.89
N VAL A 551 0.52 2.40 -10.81
CA VAL A 551 1.60 3.37 -10.51
C VAL A 551 2.64 3.51 -11.63
N THR A 552 2.77 2.48 -12.47
CA THR A 552 3.62 2.49 -13.69
C THR A 552 3.06 3.29 -14.85
N GLY A 553 1.82 3.78 -14.78
CA GLY A 553 1.09 4.35 -15.92
C GLY A 553 0.42 3.32 -16.83
N TYR A 554 0.57 2.02 -16.55
CA TYR A 554 -0.02 0.95 -17.35
C TYR A 554 -1.55 1.04 -17.39
N ASN A 555 -2.11 0.97 -18.60
CA ASN A 555 -3.54 0.94 -18.83
C ASN A 555 -3.89 0.16 -20.10
N SER A 556 -4.21 -1.13 -19.97
CA SER A 556 -4.65 -1.96 -21.08
C SER A 556 -6.15 -2.17 -21.02
N VAL A 557 -6.83 -1.68 -22.06
CA VAL A 557 -8.25 -1.87 -22.30
C VAL A 557 -8.60 -3.37 -22.24
N ALA A 558 -7.92 -4.20 -23.03
CA ALA A 558 -8.17 -5.65 -23.02
C ALA A 558 -7.98 -6.27 -21.62
N TYR A 559 -6.97 -5.82 -20.87
CA TYR A 559 -6.73 -6.27 -19.49
C TYR A 559 -7.85 -5.85 -18.54
N ASN A 560 -8.31 -4.61 -18.64
CA ASN A 560 -9.42 -4.08 -17.86
C ASN A 560 -10.71 -4.90 -18.09
N ILE A 561 -11.05 -5.23 -19.36
CA ILE A 561 -12.22 -6.09 -19.65
C ILE A 561 -12.05 -7.46 -19.03
N LEU A 562 -10.86 -8.04 -19.13
CA LEU A 562 -10.58 -9.36 -18.56
C LEU A 562 -10.77 -9.37 -17.05
N MET A 563 -10.30 -8.34 -16.34
CA MET A 563 -10.47 -8.22 -14.89
C MET A 563 -11.93 -7.97 -14.48
N GLU A 564 -12.68 -7.18 -15.25
CA GLU A 564 -14.13 -7.03 -15.08
C GLU A 564 -14.85 -8.38 -15.32
N ALA A 565 -14.46 -9.14 -16.34
CA ALA A 565 -15.02 -10.46 -16.61
C ALA A 565 -14.73 -11.47 -15.48
N ILE A 566 -13.55 -11.39 -14.85
CA ILE A 566 -13.20 -12.21 -13.69
C ILE A 566 -14.05 -11.83 -12.47
N TYR A 567 -14.21 -10.52 -12.22
CA TYR A 567 -15.01 -9.99 -11.12
C TYR A 567 -16.50 -10.34 -11.27
N TYR A 568 -17.06 -10.11 -12.47
CA TYR A 568 -18.50 -10.25 -12.70
C TYR A 568 -18.99 -11.70 -12.89
N LEU A 569 -18.08 -12.67 -12.99
CA LEU A 569 -18.43 -14.08 -13.25
C LEU A 569 -19.50 -14.66 -12.31
N PRO A 570 -19.48 -14.41 -10.98
CA PRO A 570 -20.52 -14.90 -10.07
C PRO A 570 -21.92 -14.32 -10.33
N TYR A 571 -21.98 -13.09 -10.83
CA TYR A 571 -23.21 -12.33 -11.03
C TYR A 571 -23.84 -12.58 -12.42
N TYR A 572 -23.00 -12.94 -13.39
CA TYR A 572 -23.34 -12.87 -14.82
C TYR A 572 -24.51 -13.77 -15.23
N ALA A 573 -24.61 -14.99 -14.70
CA ALA A 573 -25.68 -15.93 -15.03
C ALA A 573 -27.09 -15.42 -14.71
N LYS A 574 -27.21 -14.47 -13.77
CA LYS A 574 -28.50 -13.96 -13.29
C LYS A 574 -28.76 -12.51 -13.65
N ILE A 575 -27.85 -11.86 -14.37
CA ILE A 575 -27.94 -10.41 -14.59
C ILE A 575 -29.24 -9.99 -15.28
N ASP A 576 -29.69 -10.75 -16.28
CA ASP A 576 -30.89 -10.42 -17.06
C ASP A 576 -32.20 -10.68 -16.30
N SER A 577 -32.14 -11.34 -15.14
CA SER A 577 -33.31 -11.60 -14.28
C SER A 577 -33.52 -10.52 -13.21
N ARG A 578 -32.59 -9.56 -13.09
CA ARG A 578 -32.64 -8.50 -12.10
C ARG A 578 -33.52 -7.34 -12.54
N ALA A 579 -33.85 -6.48 -11.58
CA ALA A 579 -34.52 -5.22 -11.87
C ALA A 579 -33.65 -4.34 -12.79
N GLU A 580 -34.29 -3.69 -13.77
CA GLU A 580 -33.62 -2.86 -14.77
C GLU A 580 -32.83 -1.70 -14.15
N ASP A 581 -33.27 -1.21 -12.98
CA ASP A 581 -32.66 -0.12 -12.22
C ASP A 581 -31.60 -0.58 -11.20
N SER A 582 -31.28 -1.88 -11.14
CA SER A 582 -30.19 -2.37 -10.29
C SER A 582 -28.84 -1.84 -10.80
N TYR A 583 -27.91 -1.58 -9.87
CA TYR A 583 -26.58 -1.05 -10.22
C TYR A 583 -25.85 -1.98 -11.20
N LEU A 584 -25.85 -3.29 -10.97
CA LEU A 584 -25.23 -4.26 -11.87
C LEU A 584 -25.77 -4.18 -13.30
N VAL A 585 -27.10 -4.14 -13.47
CA VAL A 585 -27.73 -4.09 -14.80
C VAL A 585 -27.43 -2.75 -15.47
N THR A 586 -27.65 -1.65 -14.75
CA THR A 586 -27.39 -0.30 -15.27
C THR A 586 -25.92 -0.16 -15.67
N HIS A 587 -24.99 -0.49 -14.76
CA HIS A 587 -23.56 -0.40 -15.01
C HIS A 587 -23.14 -1.26 -16.21
N LEU A 588 -23.62 -2.51 -16.34
CA LEU A 588 -23.21 -3.38 -17.45
C LEU A 588 -23.87 -3.03 -18.80
N GLN A 589 -25.09 -2.48 -18.79
CA GLN A 589 -25.84 -2.17 -20.01
C GLN A 589 -25.62 -0.74 -20.51
N THR A 590 -25.45 0.23 -19.62
CA THR A 590 -25.40 1.65 -19.98
C THR A 590 -23.99 2.20 -20.04
N GLN A 591 -23.00 1.56 -19.40
CA GLN A 591 -21.61 2.00 -19.52
C GLN A 591 -21.06 1.56 -20.88
N PRO A 592 -20.76 2.51 -21.79
CA PRO A 592 -20.00 2.17 -22.99
C PRO A 592 -18.61 1.81 -22.51
N TYR A 593 -18.11 0.65 -22.91
CA TYR A 593 -16.83 0.18 -22.41
C TYR A 593 -15.67 1.12 -22.80
N VAL A 594 -15.82 1.83 -23.92
CA VAL A 594 -14.88 2.86 -24.36
C VAL A 594 -14.86 4.09 -23.42
N ALA A 595 -15.84 4.27 -22.54
CA ALA A 595 -15.75 5.25 -21.46
C ALA A 595 -14.61 4.92 -20.47
N MET A 596 -14.23 3.66 -20.33
CA MET A 596 -13.03 3.27 -19.56
C MET A 596 -11.72 3.59 -20.30
N ALA A 597 -11.78 3.83 -21.63
CA ALA A 597 -10.71 4.48 -22.40
C ALA A 597 -10.85 6.02 -22.41
N SER A 598 -12.07 6.54 -22.16
CA SER A 598 -12.37 7.97 -22.03
C SER A 598 -11.82 8.61 -20.75
N THR A 599 -11.16 7.86 -19.87
CA THR A 599 -10.31 8.42 -18.81
C THR A 599 -9.32 9.45 -19.37
N ALA A 600 -8.90 9.31 -20.63
CA ALA A 600 -8.14 10.35 -21.34
C ALA A 600 -8.92 11.66 -21.46
N GLU A 601 -10.16 11.59 -21.98
CA GLU A 601 -11.08 12.72 -22.13
C GLU A 601 -11.38 13.35 -20.77
N HIS A 602 -11.72 12.52 -19.78
CA HIS A 602 -12.08 12.95 -18.44
C HIS A 602 -10.92 13.63 -17.71
N ARG A 603 -9.72 13.03 -17.69
CA ARG A 603 -8.52 13.64 -17.11
C ARG A 603 -8.14 14.95 -17.78
N LEU A 604 -8.21 15.01 -19.11
CA LEU A 604 -7.91 16.22 -19.87
C LEU A 604 -8.93 17.33 -19.63
N ASN A 605 -10.22 16.98 -19.59
CA ASN A 605 -11.29 17.93 -19.31
C ASN A 605 -11.26 18.40 -17.85
N ALA A 606 -10.96 17.52 -16.90
CA ALA A 606 -10.81 17.86 -15.48
C ALA A 606 -9.59 18.77 -15.28
N ALA A 607 -8.43 18.44 -15.86
CA ALA A 607 -7.24 19.28 -15.83
C ALA A 607 -7.52 20.66 -16.42
N ALA A 608 -8.14 20.74 -17.60
CA ALA A 608 -8.52 21.99 -18.24
C ALA A 608 -9.51 22.80 -17.40
N THR A 609 -10.55 22.16 -16.86
CA THR A 609 -11.60 22.83 -16.06
C THR A 609 -11.05 23.37 -14.74
N SER A 610 -10.27 22.56 -14.02
CA SER A 610 -9.62 23.00 -12.78
C SER A 610 -8.63 24.13 -13.06
N ALA A 611 -7.96 24.13 -14.22
CA ALA A 611 -7.03 25.17 -14.63
C ALA A 611 -7.73 26.49 -14.93
N GLU A 612 -8.78 26.45 -15.75
CA GLU A 612 -9.59 27.61 -16.09
C GLU A 612 -10.20 28.24 -14.83
N LYS A 613 -10.69 27.42 -13.90
CA LYS A 613 -11.24 27.89 -12.62
C LYS A 613 -10.17 28.55 -11.75
N ALA A 614 -9.01 27.91 -11.56
CA ALA A 614 -7.91 28.47 -10.77
C ALA A 614 -7.40 29.80 -11.35
N ILE A 615 -7.26 29.88 -12.68
CA ILE A 615 -6.94 31.14 -13.38
C ILE A 615 -8.05 32.16 -13.17
N SER A 616 -9.32 31.80 -13.42
CA SER A 616 -10.45 32.73 -13.33
C SER A 616 -10.59 33.32 -11.92
N ASP A 617 -10.45 32.49 -10.88
CA ASP A 617 -10.54 32.93 -9.49
C ASP A 617 -9.37 33.85 -9.12
N ASN A 618 -8.17 33.59 -9.62
CA ASN A 618 -7.02 34.45 -9.38
C ASN A 618 -7.02 35.72 -10.25
N LEU A 619 -7.49 35.66 -11.50
CA LEU A 619 -7.72 36.83 -12.36
C LEU A 619 -8.80 37.74 -11.78
N LYS A 620 -9.89 37.20 -11.23
CA LYS A 620 -10.90 38.00 -10.51
C LYS A 620 -10.31 38.70 -9.30
N LYS A 621 -9.43 38.04 -8.53
CA LYS A 621 -8.68 38.70 -7.45
C LYS A 621 -7.83 39.85 -8.00
N LEU A 622 -7.17 39.67 -9.15
CA LEU A 622 -6.41 40.74 -9.83
C LEU A 622 -7.30 41.89 -10.33
N GLU A 623 -8.47 41.62 -10.90
CA GLU A 623 -9.39 42.65 -11.40
C GLU A 623 -9.92 43.56 -10.27
N THR A 624 -9.93 43.08 -9.02
CA THR A 624 -10.25 43.89 -7.85
C THR A 624 -9.08 44.77 -7.37
N LEU A 625 -7.88 44.55 -7.88
CA LEU A 625 -6.67 45.32 -7.58
C LEU A 625 -6.46 46.38 -8.67
N ASN A 626 -6.72 47.65 -8.38
CA ASN A 626 -6.55 48.75 -9.34
C ASN A 626 -5.06 49.14 -9.50
N PRO A 627 -4.44 49.02 -10.69
CA PRO A 627 -3.04 49.38 -10.91
C PRO A 627 -2.77 50.90 -10.84
N ASP A 628 -3.79 51.74 -11.05
CA ASP A 628 -3.60 53.18 -11.27
C ASP A 628 -3.43 53.99 -9.96
N GLU A 629 -3.66 53.40 -8.79
CA GLU A 629 -3.55 54.09 -7.49
C GLU A 629 -2.66 53.35 -6.47
N THR A 630 -1.36 53.22 -6.77
CA THR A 630 -0.18 53.10 -5.87
C THR A 630 -0.16 52.27 -4.56
N LYS A 631 -1.20 51.67 -4.01
CA LYS A 631 -1.16 51.41 -2.55
C LYS A 631 -0.63 50.07 -2.06
N ASP A 632 -0.40 49.07 -2.90
CA ASP A 632 0.30 47.88 -2.39
C ASP A 632 1.01 47.04 -3.44
N ILE A 633 2.23 47.48 -3.80
CA ILE A 633 3.14 46.72 -4.67
C ILE A 633 3.47 45.34 -4.08
N GLN A 634 3.50 45.22 -2.74
CA GLN A 634 3.77 43.93 -2.09
C GLN A 634 2.63 42.95 -2.36
N THR A 635 1.37 43.38 -2.19
CA THR A 635 0.20 42.54 -2.52
C THR A 635 0.20 42.09 -3.99
N LEU A 636 0.61 42.94 -4.92
CA LEU A 636 0.71 42.57 -6.35
C LEU A 636 1.81 41.53 -6.59
N ILE A 637 2.99 41.71 -6.00
CA ILE A 637 4.08 40.73 -6.07
C ILE A 637 3.64 39.39 -5.47
N ASP A 638 2.99 39.41 -4.32
CA ASP A 638 2.50 38.20 -3.63
C ASP A 638 1.42 37.50 -4.46
N THR A 639 0.52 38.26 -5.09
CA THR A 639 -0.55 37.72 -5.94
C THR A 639 0.00 37.05 -7.20
N TYR A 640 0.92 37.70 -7.92
CA TYR A 640 1.56 37.09 -9.09
C TYR A 640 2.40 35.88 -8.70
N GLY A 641 3.13 35.95 -7.57
CA GLY A 641 3.85 34.80 -7.02
C GLY A 641 2.92 33.61 -6.76
N ALA A 642 1.77 33.83 -6.12
CA ALA A 642 0.78 32.80 -5.87
C ALA A 642 0.19 32.20 -7.16
N ILE A 643 -0.07 33.04 -8.17
CA ILE A 643 -0.54 32.59 -9.49
C ILE A 643 0.49 31.69 -10.15
N ILE A 644 1.74 32.12 -10.21
CA ILE A 644 2.82 31.34 -10.83
C ILE A 644 3.03 30.02 -10.10
N SER A 645 3.00 30.01 -8.76
CA SER A 645 3.07 28.77 -7.99
C SER A 645 1.89 27.82 -8.26
N ALA A 646 0.67 28.35 -8.39
CA ALA A 646 -0.50 27.53 -8.73
C ALA A 646 -0.39 26.95 -10.15
N ILE A 647 0.03 27.77 -11.13
CA ILE A 647 0.26 27.35 -12.51
C ILE A 647 1.32 26.24 -12.57
N SER A 648 2.49 26.45 -11.95
CA SER A 648 3.56 25.45 -11.93
C SER A 648 3.12 24.15 -11.24
N SER A 649 2.41 24.23 -10.13
CA SER A 649 1.88 23.04 -9.45
C SER A 649 0.93 22.24 -10.35
N GLN A 650 0.11 22.94 -11.12
CA GLN A 650 -0.90 22.30 -11.97
C GLN A 650 -0.30 21.73 -13.25
N LEU A 651 0.64 22.44 -13.89
CA LEU A 651 1.36 21.97 -15.06
C LEU A 651 2.14 20.69 -14.79
N ASN A 652 2.80 20.60 -13.62
CA ASN A 652 3.53 19.39 -13.23
C ASN A 652 2.59 18.18 -13.08
N GLY A 653 1.41 18.36 -12.48
CA GLY A 653 0.40 17.30 -12.40
C GLY A 653 -0.17 16.90 -13.77
N THR A 654 -0.41 17.89 -14.64
CA THR A 654 -1.06 17.68 -15.94
C THR A 654 -0.12 17.08 -16.97
N ALA A 655 1.15 17.49 -16.99
CA ALA A 655 2.21 16.85 -17.79
C ALA A 655 2.22 15.35 -17.52
N SER A 656 2.28 14.96 -16.24
CA SER A 656 2.30 13.57 -15.79
C SER A 656 1.10 12.74 -16.27
N ALA A 657 -0.07 13.37 -16.44
CA ALA A 657 -1.28 12.71 -16.91
C ALA A 657 -1.38 12.63 -18.45
N LEU A 658 -0.87 13.63 -19.18
CA LEU A 658 -0.96 13.73 -20.65
C LEU A 658 -0.12 12.69 -21.40
N LEU A 659 1.08 12.39 -20.91
CA LEU A 659 2.04 11.50 -21.58
C LEU A 659 1.55 10.06 -21.72
N PRO A 660 1.03 9.39 -20.66
CA PRO A 660 0.48 8.03 -20.76
C PRO A 660 -0.63 7.91 -21.81
N LEU A 661 -1.46 8.96 -21.92
CA LEU A 661 -2.64 8.97 -22.78
C LEU A 661 -2.26 8.95 -24.26
N SER A 662 -1.15 9.61 -24.64
CA SER A 662 -0.64 9.64 -26.02
C SER A 662 -0.33 8.23 -26.57
N ASN A 663 0.05 7.29 -25.71
CA ASN A 663 0.43 5.94 -26.12
C ASN A 663 -0.76 4.95 -26.07
N SER A 664 -1.71 5.18 -25.15
CA SER A 664 -2.84 4.29 -24.86
C SER A 664 -3.99 4.32 -25.89
N LEU A 665 -4.03 5.33 -26.78
CA LEU A 665 -5.08 5.50 -27.78
C LEU A 665 -5.16 4.41 -28.88
N THR A 666 -4.17 3.51 -28.91
CA THR A 666 -4.09 2.41 -29.89
C THR A 666 -5.08 1.27 -29.61
N ALA A 667 -5.66 1.21 -28.40
CA ALA A 667 -6.51 0.10 -27.97
C ALA A 667 -8.02 0.32 -28.18
N ALA A 668 -8.46 1.55 -28.46
CA ALA A 668 -9.82 1.81 -28.89
C ALA A 668 -9.93 1.46 -30.38
N LYS A 669 -10.83 0.54 -30.75
CA LYS A 669 -11.13 0.19 -32.16
C LYS A 669 -11.84 1.34 -32.88
N GLY A 670 -11.19 2.50 -33.02
CA GLY A 670 -11.61 3.60 -33.89
C GLY A 670 -10.89 3.56 -35.23
N ALA A 671 -11.38 4.31 -36.22
CA ALA A 671 -10.67 4.50 -37.49
C ALA A 671 -9.25 5.04 -37.23
N GLU A 672 -8.22 4.46 -37.86
CA GLU A 672 -6.80 4.80 -37.70
C GLU A 672 -6.53 6.33 -37.78
N GLU A 673 -7.35 7.05 -38.54
CA GLU A 673 -7.35 8.51 -38.65
C GLU A 673 -7.70 9.24 -37.34
N ALA A 674 -8.73 8.79 -36.61
CA ALA A 674 -9.15 9.40 -35.34
C ALA A 674 -8.10 9.17 -34.25
N THR A 675 -7.55 7.95 -34.18
CA THR A 675 -6.45 7.61 -33.27
C THR A 675 -5.22 8.46 -33.54
N THR A 676 -4.85 8.63 -34.82
CA THR A 676 -3.71 9.46 -35.22
C THR A 676 -3.93 10.94 -34.88
N ALA A 677 -5.15 11.45 -35.09
CA ALA A 677 -5.51 12.82 -34.73
C ALA A 677 -5.42 13.06 -33.21
N ALA A 678 -5.92 12.13 -32.40
CA ALA A 678 -5.85 12.20 -30.94
C ALA A 678 -4.41 12.17 -30.43
N LYS A 679 -3.56 11.28 -30.96
CA LYS A 679 -2.12 11.24 -30.63
C LYS A 679 -1.41 12.55 -30.98
N THR A 680 -1.74 13.12 -32.14
CA THR A 680 -1.16 14.41 -32.58
C THR A 680 -1.58 15.55 -31.65
N ALA A 681 -2.85 15.59 -31.25
CA ALA A 681 -3.38 16.60 -30.34
C ALA A 681 -2.77 16.49 -28.94
N LEU A 682 -2.62 15.26 -28.42
CA LEU A 682 -1.95 14.98 -27.15
C LEU A 682 -0.49 15.42 -27.15
N LYS A 683 0.27 15.06 -28.19
CA LYS A 683 1.67 15.52 -28.33
C LYS A 683 1.77 17.04 -28.29
N LYS A 684 0.88 17.74 -28.99
CA LYS A 684 0.83 19.20 -28.97
C LYS A 684 0.50 19.76 -27.59
N ALA A 685 -0.41 19.12 -26.85
CA ALA A 685 -0.73 19.49 -25.47
C ALA A 685 0.50 19.33 -24.56
N VAL A 686 1.24 18.22 -24.67
CA VAL A 686 2.49 17.99 -23.93
C VAL A 686 3.51 19.09 -24.22
N ASP A 687 3.78 19.36 -25.50
CA ASP A 687 4.77 20.37 -25.88
C ASP A 687 4.39 21.77 -25.31
N ALA A 688 3.10 22.11 -25.32
CA ALA A 688 2.58 23.36 -24.77
C ALA A 688 2.67 23.43 -23.23
N VAL A 689 2.42 22.31 -22.53
CA VAL A 689 2.58 22.20 -21.08
C VAL A 689 4.03 22.39 -20.67
N THR A 690 4.97 21.74 -21.36
CA THR A 690 6.42 21.90 -21.11
C THR A 690 6.89 23.35 -21.33
N GLU A 691 6.40 24.02 -22.38
CA GLU A 691 6.72 25.43 -22.62
C GLU A 691 6.17 26.33 -21.51
N ALA A 692 4.91 26.11 -21.10
CA ALA A 692 4.30 26.86 -20.01
C ALA A 692 5.02 26.65 -18.67
N GLU A 693 5.51 25.45 -18.39
CA GLU A 693 6.26 25.12 -17.17
C GLU A 693 7.59 25.88 -17.12
N ALA A 694 8.29 25.95 -18.27
CA ALA A 694 9.53 26.70 -18.39
C ALA A 694 9.34 28.20 -18.15
N GLU A 695 8.28 28.80 -18.72
CA GLU A 695 7.96 30.22 -18.52
C GLU A 695 7.56 30.52 -17.08
N ALA A 696 6.72 29.67 -16.47
CA ALA A 696 6.32 29.80 -15.06
C ALA A 696 7.53 29.68 -14.12
N THR A 697 8.41 28.71 -14.36
CA THR A 697 9.65 28.52 -13.59
C THR A 697 10.59 29.73 -13.73
N ALA A 698 10.73 30.28 -14.94
CA ALA A 698 11.54 31.47 -15.17
C ALA A 698 10.99 32.69 -14.43
N ALA A 699 9.67 32.92 -14.49
CA ALA A 699 9.00 34.00 -13.76
C ALA A 699 9.17 33.84 -12.23
N GLY A 700 9.00 32.62 -11.69
CA GLY A 700 9.15 32.34 -10.26
C GLY A 700 10.57 32.53 -9.71
N LYS A 701 11.60 32.43 -10.56
CA LYS A 701 13.00 32.69 -10.18
C LYS A 701 13.32 34.18 -10.05
N ILE A 702 12.51 35.07 -10.63
CA ILE A 702 12.70 36.52 -10.53
C ILE A 702 12.19 36.98 -9.16
N LYS A 703 13.07 36.97 -8.16
CA LYS A 703 12.78 37.51 -6.83
C LYS A 703 12.79 39.04 -6.88
N ILE A 704 11.65 39.66 -6.59
CA ILE A 704 11.52 41.11 -6.53
C ILE A 704 10.91 41.56 -5.20
N ALA A 705 11.43 42.66 -4.65
CA ALA A 705 10.90 43.27 -3.42
C ALA A 705 10.00 44.46 -3.76
N ALA A 706 9.07 44.81 -2.88
CA ALA A 706 8.21 45.99 -3.06
C ALA A 706 8.99 47.31 -3.26
N SER A 707 10.26 47.37 -2.81
CA SER A 707 11.17 48.51 -2.97
C SER A 707 12.01 48.50 -4.26
N ALA A 708 11.89 47.50 -5.13
CA ALA A 708 12.65 47.40 -6.38
C ALA A 708 12.39 48.58 -7.32
N ASN A 709 13.31 48.87 -8.26
CA ASN A 709 13.13 49.99 -9.20
C ASN A 709 12.04 49.67 -10.26
N ALA A 710 11.62 50.67 -11.04
CA ALA A 710 10.56 50.50 -12.04
C ALA A 710 10.90 49.46 -13.11
N THR A 711 12.14 49.47 -13.60
CA THR A 711 12.62 48.54 -14.63
C THR A 711 12.55 47.08 -14.18
N ASP A 712 12.95 46.78 -12.95
CA ASP A 712 12.92 45.42 -12.40
C ASP A 712 11.48 44.94 -12.22
N ARG A 713 10.56 45.83 -11.78
CA ARG A 713 9.13 45.52 -11.65
C ARG A 713 8.48 45.24 -12.99
N ASP A 714 8.76 46.07 -13.98
CA ASP A 714 8.23 45.89 -15.34
C ASP A 714 8.71 44.56 -15.94
N ALA A 715 9.98 44.18 -15.69
CA ALA A 715 10.53 42.89 -16.12
C ALA A 715 9.84 41.70 -15.42
N TYR A 716 9.61 41.76 -14.11
CA TYR A 716 8.90 40.72 -13.35
C TYR A 716 7.45 40.54 -13.85
N TYR A 717 6.72 41.64 -14.00
CA TYR A 717 5.33 41.59 -14.48
C TYR A 717 5.23 41.10 -15.93
N ALA A 718 6.17 41.48 -16.80
CA ALA A 718 6.23 40.97 -18.16
C ALA A 718 6.47 39.45 -18.19
N ALA A 719 7.37 38.93 -17.34
CA ALA A 719 7.61 37.49 -17.22
C ALA A 719 6.37 36.75 -16.70
N CYS A 720 5.68 37.28 -15.69
CA CYS A 720 4.46 36.67 -15.16
C CYS A 720 3.34 36.61 -16.20
N LYS A 721 3.16 37.68 -16.97
CA LYS A 721 2.17 37.73 -18.04
C LYS A 721 2.45 36.68 -19.12
N LYS A 722 3.71 36.55 -19.53
CA LYS A 722 4.14 35.55 -20.51
C LYS A 722 3.88 34.13 -20.03
N ALA A 723 4.14 33.83 -18.76
CA ALA A 723 3.82 32.53 -18.16
C ALA A 723 2.30 32.23 -18.17
N ILE A 724 1.47 33.23 -17.86
CA ILE A 724 0.00 33.08 -17.91
C ILE A 724 -0.49 32.82 -19.35
N GLU A 725 0.05 33.55 -20.34
CA GLU A 725 -0.30 33.37 -21.76
C GLU A 725 0.11 31.97 -22.28
N ALA A 726 1.31 31.50 -21.92
CA ALA A 726 1.76 30.15 -22.23
C ALA A 726 0.85 29.09 -21.60
N TYR A 727 0.44 29.32 -20.34
CA TYR A 727 -0.46 28.41 -19.64
C TYR A 727 -1.86 28.31 -20.26
N GLN A 728 -2.43 29.44 -20.70
CA GLN A 728 -3.70 29.44 -21.45
C GLN A 728 -3.60 28.63 -22.75
N THR A 729 -2.42 28.67 -23.40
CA THR A 729 -2.15 27.90 -24.62
C THR A 729 -2.07 26.40 -24.35
N ALA A 730 -1.49 26.01 -23.21
CA ALA A 730 -1.46 24.63 -22.74
C ALA A 730 -2.88 24.09 -22.53
N ILE A 731 -3.72 24.81 -21.77
CA ILE A 731 -5.13 24.44 -21.51
C ILE A 731 -5.93 24.27 -22.80
N ALA A 732 -5.79 25.19 -23.75
CA ALA A 732 -6.48 25.08 -25.03
C ALA A 732 -6.05 23.84 -25.83
N SER A 733 -4.77 23.47 -25.73
CA SER A 733 -4.23 22.27 -26.38
C SER A 733 -4.69 20.99 -25.67
N GLU A 734 -4.76 20.98 -24.34
CA GLU A 734 -5.35 19.90 -23.54
C GLU A 734 -6.82 19.66 -23.89
N LYS A 735 -7.62 20.73 -24.00
CA LYS A 735 -9.02 20.64 -24.43
C LYS A 735 -9.14 20.04 -25.83
N THR A 736 -8.30 20.48 -26.77
CA THR A 736 -8.26 19.90 -28.12
C THR A 736 -7.91 18.42 -28.09
N ALA A 737 -6.96 18.02 -27.24
CA ALA A 737 -6.62 16.63 -27.00
C ALA A 737 -7.80 15.84 -26.40
N ALA A 738 -8.56 16.42 -25.48
CA ALA A 738 -9.73 15.81 -24.88
C ALA A 738 -10.82 15.55 -25.93
N GLU A 739 -11.11 16.55 -26.77
CA GLU A 739 -12.08 16.45 -27.87
C GLU A 739 -11.68 15.38 -28.90
N ALA A 740 -10.39 15.27 -29.19
CA ALA A 740 -9.89 14.23 -30.09
C ALA A 740 -9.93 12.83 -29.45
N ALA A 741 -9.61 12.72 -28.16
CA ALA A 741 -9.74 11.46 -27.41
C ALA A 741 -11.21 11.01 -27.31
N LYS A 742 -12.14 11.96 -27.07
CA LYS A 742 -13.57 11.75 -27.13
C LYS A 742 -14.02 11.23 -28.49
N ALA A 743 -13.55 11.84 -29.58
CA ALA A 743 -13.89 11.38 -30.93
C ALA A 743 -13.45 9.94 -31.18
N VAL A 744 -12.30 9.53 -30.63
CA VAL A 744 -11.87 8.12 -30.65
C VAL A 744 -12.82 7.26 -29.83
N ALA A 745 -13.22 7.72 -28.65
CA ALA A 745 -14.17 7.01 -27.79
C ALA A 745 -15.55 6.80 -28.45
N ASP A 746 -16.06 7.84 -29.11
CA ASP A 746 -17.33 7.84 -29.85
C ASP A 746 -17.25 7.00 -31.13
N SER A 747 -16.07 6.90 -31.75
CA SER A 747 -15.86 6.15 -33.01
C SER A 747 -15.67 4.65 -32.84
N ALA A 748 -15.33 4.19 -31.64
CA ALA A 748 -15.25 2.77 -31.34
C ALA A 748 -16.67 2.23 -31.16
N ASP A 749 -17.13 1.37 -32.08
CA ASP A 749 -18.44 0.68 -32.07
C ASP A 749 -18.87 0.43 -30.62
N GLN A 750 -19.90 1.14 -30.12
CA GLN A 750 -20.26 1.19 -28.70
C GLN A 750 -20.77 -0.16 -28.20
N MET A 751 -19.83 -1.08 -27.96
CA MET A 751 -20.02 -2.31 -27.24
C MET A 751 -20.21 -1.96 -25.77
N THR A 752 -21.34 -2.37 -25.19
CA THR A 752 -21.59 -2.24 -23.75
C THR A 752 -20.56 -3.07 -22.98
N LEU A 753 -20.30 -2.73 -21.72
CA LEU A 753 -19.43 -3.56 -20.86
C LEU A 753 -19.92 -5.01 -20.81
N LYS A 754 -21.24 -5.24 -20.80
CA LYS A 754 -21.86 -6.56 -20.94
C LYS A 754 -21.35 -7.29 -22.20
N ALA A 755 -21.50 -6.69 -23.38
CA ALA A 755 -21.08 -7.32 -24.63
C ALA A 755 -19.55 -7.57 -24.68
N ALA A 756 -18.75 -6.70 -24.06
CA ALA A 756 -17.30 -6.88 -23.93
C ALA A 756 -16.93 -8.11 -23.09
N ILE A 757 -17.59 -8.27 -21.93
CA ILE A 757 -17.39 -9.41 -21.03
C ILE A 757 -17.88 -10.72 -21.69
N GLU A 758 -19.03 -10.70 -22.36
CA GLU A 758 -19.53 -11.83 -23.15
C GLU A 758 -18.54 -12.31 -24.19
N LYS A 759 -17.84 -11.38 -24.85
CA LYS A 759 -16.78 -11.70 -25.78
C LYS A 759 -15.60 -12.39 -25.08
N VAL A 760 -15.16 -11.89 -23.92
CA VAL A 760 -14.11 -12.54 -23.12
C VAL A 760 -14.51 -13.97 -22.74
N TYR A 761 -15.75 -14.17 -22.31
CA TYR A 761 -16.24 -15.51 -21.98
C TYR A 761 -16.29 -16.43 -23.19
N THR A 762 -16.76 -15.95 -24.33
CA THR A 762 -16.83 -16.72 -25.58
C THR A 762 -15.44 -17.10 -26.06
N ASP A 763 -14.50 -16.15 -26.12
CA ASP A 763 -13.12 -16.37 -26.58
C ASP A 763 -12.34 -17.33 -25.66
N ASN A 764 -12.78 -17.49 -24.41
CA ASN A 764 -12.12 -18.33 -23.41
C ASN A 764 -12.96 -19.54 -22.98
N ASP A 765 -13.99 -19.94 -23.73
CA ASP A 765 -14.86 -21.09 -23.45
C ASP A 765 -15.45 -21.09 -22.02
N ILE A 766 -15.84 -19.92 -21.52
CA ILE A 766 -16.37 -19.75 -20.16
C ILE A 766 -17.89 -19.91 -20.18
N ASP A 767 -18.35 -21.07 -19.70
CA ASP A 767 -19.77 -21.27 -19.38
C ASP A 767 -20.09 -20.67 -18.01
N TYR A 768 -20.43 -19.38 -17.99
CA TYR A 768 -20.79 -18.66 -16.76
C TYR A 768 -22.11 -19.14 -16.16
N THR A 769 -22.93 -19.92 -16.87
CA THR A 769 -24.25 -20.38 -16.39
C THR A 769 -24.16 -21.52 -15.35
N VAL A 770 -22.97 -22.09 -15.15
CA VAL A 770 -22.75 -23.10 -14.12
C VAL A 770 -22.93 -22.51 -12.72
N LYS A 771 -23.25 -23.39 -11.75
CA LYS A 771 -23.32 -22.99 -10.33
C LYS A 771 -22.03 -22.29 -9.89
N ILE A 772 -22.13 -21.24 -9.07
CA ILE A 772 -21.00 -20.47 -8.54
C ILE A 772 -19.92 -21.38 -7.93
N SER A 773 -20.32 -22.40 -7.18
CA SER A 773 -19.40 -23.40 -6.59
C SER A 773 -18.57 -24.20 -7.62
N LYS A 774 -18.86 -24.08 -8.92
CA LYS A 774 -18.13 -24.70 -10.04
C LYS A 774 -17.41 -23.67 -10.92
N GLN A 775 -17.65 -22.38 -10.73
CA GLN A 775 -17.05 -21.32 -11.54
C GLN A 775 -15.56 -21.10 -11.23
N GLU A 776 -15.06 -21.52 -10.07
CA GLU A 776 -13.65 -21.36 -9.67
C GLU A 776 -12.64 -21.87 -10.70
N LYS A 777 -12.95 -22.97 -11.40
CA LYS A 777 -12.08 -23.48 -12.48
C LYS A 777 -12.08 -22.58 -13.71
N LEU A 778 -13.23 -21.99 -14.02
CA LEU A 778 -13.37 -21.05 -15.14
C LEU A 778 -12.65 -19.74 -14.82
N ARG A 779 -12.82 -19.25 -13.59
CA ARG A 779 -12.09 -18.10 -13.04
C ARG A 779 -10.58 -18.30 -13.13
N ALA A 780 -10.07 -19.47 -12.73
CA ALA A 780 -8.65 -19.80 -12.84
C ALA A 780 -8.12 -19.64 -14.28
N LYS A 781 -8.85 -20.11 -15.30
CA LYS A 781 -8.46 -19.95 -16.72
C LYS A 781 -8.27 -18.46 -17.09
N LEU A 782 -9.19 -17.61 -16.64
CA LEU A 782 -9.10 -16.17 -16.88
C LEU A 782 -7.95 -15.50 -16.11
N LEU A 783 -7.67 -15.94 -14.87
CA LEU A 783 -6.55 -15.43 -14.08
C LEU A 783 -5.19 -15.77 -14.70
N HIS A 784 -5.02 -16.99 -15.23
CA HIS A 784 -3.82 -17.36 -16.01
C HIS A 784 -3.66 -16.47 -17.25
N LYS A 785 -4.76 -16.17 -17.95
CA LYS A 785 -4.75 -15.25 -19.08
C LYS A 785 -4.38 -13.82 -18.67
N ALA A 786 -4.82 -13.37 -17.51
CA ALA A 786 -4.49 -12.04 -17.00
C ALA A 786 -2.98 -11.91 -16.75
N GLU A 787 -2.36 -12.88 -16.07
CA GLU A 787 -0.91 -12.84 -15.90
C GLU A 787 -0.18 -12.92 -17.25
N GLU A 788 -0.62 -13.77 -18.18
CA GLU A 788 -0.04 -13.85 -19.54
C GLU A 788 -0.01 -12.48 -20.22
N MET A 789 -1.08 -11.70 -20.09
CA MET A 789 -1.14 -10.34 -20.63
C MET A 789 -0.16 -9.40 -19.94
N LEU A 790 -0.06 -9.42 -18.61
CA LEU A 790 0.90 -8.60 -17.88
C LEU A 790 2.36 -8.98 -18.19
N LEU A 791 2.67 -10.26 -18.39
CA LEU A 791 4.01 -10.71 -18.78
C LEU A 791 4.33 -10.43 -20.26
N THR A 792 3.30 -10.21 -21.08
CA THR A 792 3.47 -9.78 -22.48
C THR A 792 3.69 -8.28 -22.53
N ASP A 793 2.84 -7.50 -21.87
CA ASP A 793 2.92 -6.05 -21.84
C ASP A 793 4.09 -5.57 -20.97
N MET A 794 4.46 -6.30 -19.93
CA MET A 794 5.60 -6.05 -19.04
C MET A 794 5.59 -4.68 -18.33
N PRO A 795 4.47 -4.21 -17.73
CA PRO A 795 4.48 -2.95 -16.98
C PRO A 795 5.37 -3.02 -15.73
N MET A 796 5.64 -4.24 -15.28
CA MET A 796 6.65 -4.59 -14.30
C MET A 796 7.56 -5.69 -14.85
N ILE A 797 8.79 -5.75 -14.37
CA ILE A 797 9.71 -6.86 -14.64
C ILE A 797 9.87 -7.67 -13.34
N PRO A 798 9.31 -8.89 -13.26
CA PRO A 798 9.61 -9.82 -12.18
C PRO A 798 11.08 -10.23 -12.18
N ILE A 799 11.73 -10.19 -11.02
CA ILE A 799 13.16 -10.50 -10.87
C ILE A 799 13.33 -11.81 -10.09
N VAL A 800 12.84 -11.86 -8.85
CA VAL A 800 12.89 -13.05 -7.99
C VAL A 800 11.60 -13.24 -7.22
N TYR A 801 11.18 -14.50 -7.03
CA TYR A 801 10.21 -14.86 -6.02
C TYR A 801 10.90 -14.83 -4.66
N ASN A 802 10.34 -14.07 -3.72
CA ASN A 802 10.88 -13.94 -2.39
C ASN A 802 10.66 -15.23 -1.60
N GLN A 803 11.67 -15.66 -0.83
CA GLN A 803 11.51 -16.67 0.19
C GLN A 803 11.96 -16.10 1.53
N LYS A 804 11.42 -16.66 2.59
CA LYS A 804 11.78 -16.32 3.96
C LYS A 804 12.53 -17.49 4.57
N ALA A 805 13.69 -17.20 5.13
CA ALA A 805 14.43 -18.16 5.95
C ALA A 805 14.33 -17.76 7.41
N THR A 806 13.95 -18.72 8.25
CA THR A 806 13.81 -18.53 9.69
C THR A 806 14.71 -19.49 10.46
N LEU A 807 15.17 -19.06 11.63
CA LEU A 807 15.91 -19.88 12.56
C LEU A 807 15.19 -19.91 13.90
N THR A 808 14.71 -21.07 14.32
CA THR A 808 13.93 -21.22 15.56
C THR A 808 14.68 -22.06 16.58
N SER A 809 14.93 -21.48 17.76
CA SER A 809 15.60 -22.20 18.86
C SER A 809 14.75 -23.37 19.36
N LYS A 810 15.40 -24.51 19.63
CA LYS A 810 14.75 -25.70 20.24
C LYS A 810 14.18 -25.44 21.64
N SER A 811 14.60 -24.34 22.27
CA SER A 811 14.09 -23.82 23.53
C SER A 811 12.67 -23.27 23.39
N LEU A 812 12.29 -22.83 22.18
CA LEU A 812 10.91 -22.49 21.86
C LEU A 812 10.11 -23.74 21.53
N SER A 813 8.82 -23.68 21.84
CA SER A 813 7.83 -24.68 21.44
C SER A 813 6.52 -23.98 21.13
N LYS A 814 5.71 -24.59 20.25
CA LYS A 814 4.45 -24.01 19.75
C LYS A 814 4.61 -22.70 18.98
N VAL A 815 5.78 -22.48 18.39
CA VAL A 815 5.93 -21.52 17.28
C VAL A 815 5.15 -22.11 16.12
N ARG A 816 4.23 -21.33 15.56
CA ARG A 816 3.43 -21.71 14.39
C ARG A 816 3.67 -20.68 13.29
N SER A 817 3.29 -21.02 12.07
CA SER A 817 3.22 -20.09 10.95
C SER A 817 1.81 -20.08 10.37
N SER A 818 1.43 -18.97 9.77
CA SER A 818 0.28 -18.90 8.88
C SER A 818 0.66 -19.35 7.47
N TYR A 819 -0.33 -19.47 6.60
CA TYR A 819 -0.11 -19.68 5.16
C TYR A 819 0.68 -18.55 4.49
N TYR A 820 0.59 -17.32 5.00
CA TYR A 820 1.36 -16.17 4.52
C TYR A 820 2.82 -16.20 5.02
N CYS A 821 3.26 -17.31 5.63
CA CYS A 821 4.56 -17.45 6.27
C CYS A 821 4.80 -16.41 7.39
N THR A 822 3.70 -15.92 7.97
CA THR A 822 3.74 -15.05 9.15
C THR A 822 3.83 -15.86 10.43
N ALA A 823 4.79 -15.54 11.29
CA ALA A 823 5.01 -16.27 12.52
C ALA A 823 3.89 -15.97 13.55
N ASP A 824 3.30 -17.01 14.13
CA ASP A 824 2.34 -16.94 15.24
C ASP A 824 3.03 -17.30 16.55
N PHE A 825 3.21 -16.29 17.41
CA PHE A 825 3.77 -16.45 18.75
C PHE A 825 2.71 -16.53 19.87
N GLN A 826 1.42 -16.50 19.55
CA GLN A 826 0.32 -16.42 20.53
C GLN A 826 0.44 -17.50 21.63
N LYS A 827 0.81 -18.73 21.26
CA LYS A 827 0.91 -19.88 22.18
C LYS A 827 2.33 -20.34 22.46
N THR A 828 3.32 -19.57 22.01
CA THR A 828 4.74 -19.93 22.14
C THR A 828 5.16 -20.02 23.59
N LYS A 829 5.99 -21.01 23.90
CA LYS A 829 6.57 -21.24 25.22
C LYS A 829 8.08 -21.34 25.13
N LEU A 830 8.76 -20.60 26.00
CA LEU A 830 10.17 -20.78 26.29
C LEU A 830 10.35 -21.82 27.40
N LYS A 831 11.07 -22.91 27.11
CA LYS A 831 11.39 -23.95 28.09
C LYS A 831 12.41 -23.40 29.10
N ASN A 832 12.24 -23.69 30.39
CA ASN A 832 13.19 -23.29 31.45
C ASN A 832 13.54 -21.79 31.46
N ALA A 833 12.56 -20.90 31.31
CA ALA A 833 12.80 -19.45 31.23
C ALA A 833 13.71 -18.89 32.37
N ASP A 834 13.63 -19.47 33.58
CA ASP A 834 14.44 -19.05 34.74
C ASP A 834 15.93 -19.44 34.64
N SER A 835 16.33 -20.30 33.69
CA SER A 835 17.75 -20.70 33.51
C SER A 835 18.54 -19.80 32.57
N TYR A 836 17.92 -18.80 31.94
CA TYR A 836 18.61 -17.88 31.04
C TYR A 836 19.09 -16.64 31.80
N VAL A 837 20.39 -16.61 32.08
CA VAL A 837 21.07 -15.56 32.85
C VAL A 837 22.29 -15.02 32.09
N ASP A 838 22.65 -13.76 32.34
CA ASP A 838 23.83 -13.11 31.78
C ASP A 838 25.14 -13.60 32.44
N GLU A 839 26.28 -13.02 32.05
CA GLU A 839 27.60 -13.36 32.61
C GLU A 839 27.71 -13.13 34.12
N LYS A 840 26.79 -12.36 34.72
CA LYS A 840 26.72 -12.06 36.15
C LYS A 840 25.70 -12.94 36.89
N GLY A 841 25.04 -13.85 36.19
CA GLY A 841 24.00 -14.71 36.77
C GLY A 841 22.66 -14.01 36.97
N GLU A 842 22.47 -12.81 36.43
CA GLU A 842 21.19 -12.11 36.44
C GLU A 842 20.35 -12.54 35.24
N SER A 843 19.03 -12.67 35.40
CA SER A 843 18.18 -13.05 34.27
C SER A 843 18.39 -12.10 33.09
N ILE A 844 18.65 -12.64 31.88
CA ILE A 844 18.83 -11.83 30.66
C ILE A 844 17.59 -10.96 30.37
N PHE A 845 16.45 -11.32 30.95
CA PHE A 845 15.18 -10.60 30.83
C PHE A 845 15.04 -9.43 31.80
N LYS A 846 15.86 -9.36 32.86
CA LYS A 846 15.92 -8.17 33.74
C LYS A 846 16.66 -7.01 33.09
N VAL A 847 17.62 -7.31 32.24
CA VAL A 847 18.53 -6.31 31.70
C VAL A 847 18.00 -5.67 30.41
N PHE A 848 17.04 -6.26 29.70
CA PHE A 848 16.48 -5.64 28.49
C PHE A 848 15.76 -4.28 28.74
N PRO A 849 15.03 -4.08 29.85
CA PRO A 849 14.56 -2.74 30.25
C PRO A 849 15.69 -1.76 30.59
N ASP A 850 16.80 -2.24 31.17
CA ASP A 850 17.84 -1.40 31.80
C ASP A 850 19.10 -1.19 30.93
N ILE A 851 19.38 -2.05 29.94
CA ILE A 851 20.55 -1.96 29.03
C ILE A 851 20.46 -0.72 28.15
N TYR A 852 19.25 -0.23 27.84
CA TYR A 852 19.06 0.89 26.94
C TYR A 852 18.40 2.13 27.57
N TRP A 853 17.72 2.01 28.73
CA TRP A 853 17.09 3.17 29.35
C TRP A 853 18.08 4.07 30.11
N ASP A 854 18.99 3.50 30.92
CA ASP A 854 19.87 4.30 31.79
C ASP A 854 21.20 4.72 31.14
N LYS A 855 21.57 4.16 29.98
CA LYS A 855 22.81 4.52 29.26
C LYS A 855 22.61 5.55 28.15
N MET A 856 21.39 5.74 27.65
CA MET A 856 21.12 6.63 26.50
C MET A 856 20.08 7.72 26.76
N VAL A 857 19.26 7.62 27.81
CA VAL A 857 18.39 8.73 28.24
C VAL A 857 19.15 9.52 29.31
N GLY A 858 20.06 10.37 28.84
CA GLY A 858 20.57 11.51 29.60
C GLY A 858 19.56 12.64 29.64
#